data_AF-A0A6V7PNS4-F1
#
_entry.id   AF-A0A6V7PNS4-F1
#
_cell.length_a   1.000
_cell.length_b   1.000
_cell.length_c   1.000
_cell.angle_alpha   90.00
_cell.angle_beta   90.00
_cell.angle_gamma   90.00
#
_symmetry.space_group_name_H-M   'P 1'
#
loop_
_entity.id
_entity.type
_entity.pdbx_description
1 polymer ?
#
loop_
_entity_poly.entity_id
_entity_poly.type
_entity_poly.pdbx_seq_one_letter_code
_entity_poly.pdbx_strand_id
1 'polypeptide(L)'
;MPSHHTPARARVLKDGVVLDANTDNDVAGELGSGLGAGGGLEAADGGLGGGYAGADGPTLISTPIGHLFSHSPSEIHSVWDGFSHEDGEVGGGEGWSKEAILYVNGVRRVLPDGLAHLTLLQYLRDIGLTGTKLGCGEGGCGACTVMASCYDQHMKKTMHFAINACLAPLYSVEGMHIITVEGIGNRQRGLHPIQESLAQAHGSQCGFCTPGFIMSMYALLRSNKQPPTEEQIEENLAGNLCRCTGYRPIIDAFRVFAKTDDSLYTNSTSASSSTNQTICPSTGKPCLCGSSSEACGRKQHRPISYSETDGSSYNEKELIFPPELLLRKIMPLSLHGFGGLKWYRPLRLQHVLYLKSCYPEAKLVVGNTEVGIETKFKNAQYQVLICVTHVVELNALNVGEDGIEIGASVRLTQLQQVLQKVVAERDSHEISSCKAILEQLKWFAGKQIRNVASVGGNVCTASPISDLNPLWMASNAKFRLIDCEGNIRTVFAKDFFLGYRKVDIRHDEILLSILLPWTRPFEFVKEFKQAHRREDDIALVNAGMRAYIREENEDWIIADVSIVYGGVAALSLSSSRTEKYLMGKKWDKKLLEDVLNVLKEDINIPENAPGGMAEFRKSLTLSFFFKFFMWVTHEMNVEGHFKEGLHATQLSAIQPYSRPSSFGSQSYELARHGTAVGLPMIHLSSKLQVTGEAEYTDDTPTSQNTLHAALILSRRAHARILSIDDSRAKSSPGFSGLFLAKDVPGSNKLGPVVHDEELFASEVVTCVGQVIGIVVADTHENAKAAASKVEIKYEDLPAILSIREAVDSGSFHPNTARSLVKGDVEWCFKSSCDKIIEGEVQVGGQEHFYLEPQSSLVWTVDSGNEVHMISSTQAPQKNQEYAANVLDLPLSKVVCKTKRIGGGFGGKETRASFFAAAASVASYHLRTAVKITLDRDVDMMTTGQRHSFLGKYKVGFTNEGKVMALDLEIYNNGGNSLDLSVSVLERAMFTSENGMLIAENWIQHIASELQKSPEEIRELNFHNEGMVLHYGQVLENCTIRQVWDELKISCDFQNAREAVSSFNCQNRWRKRGVAMVPTKFGISFTAKHMNQAGALVQVYIDGTVLVTHGGVEMGQGLHTKVAQIAASSFNIPLSSVFISETSTDKVPNASPTAASASSDMYGAAVLDACEQIKARMEPIACRQKHSSFAQLARACHMERIDLSAHGFYITPNIGFDWKLGKGLHSATTPMELHLLRLK
;
A
#
# COMPACT_ATOMS: atom_id res chain seq x y z
N MET A 1 31.84 2.97 -36.13
CA MET A 1 32.52 3.19 -37.42
C MET A 1 31.49 3.74 -38.41
N PRO A 2 31.84 4.77 -39.22
CA PRO A 2 30.86 5.70 -39.80
C PRO A 2 30.74 5.62 -41.33
N SER A 3 29.62 6.06 -41.91
CA SER A 3 29.53 6.75 -43.22
C SER A 3 28.05 7.02 -43.59
N HIS A 4 27.65 8.30 -43.59
CA HIS A 4 27.39 9.14 -44.79
C HIS A 4 25.98 8.98 -45.40
N HIS A 5 25.09 9.97 -45.22
CA HIS A 5 24.95 11.09 -46.17
C HIS A 5 23.95 12.16 -45.71
N THR A 6 24.33 13.39 -46.02
CA THR A 6 23.76 14.71 -45.75
C THR A 6 22.67 15.11 -46.79
N PRO A 7 22.01 16.29 -46.69
CA PRO A 7 20.56 16.43 -46.82
C PRO A 7 20.13 17.29 -48.03
N ALA A 8 18.82 17.45 -48.25
CA ALA A 8 18.29 18.51 -49.11
C ALA A 8 17.07 19.23 -48.49
N ARG A 9 17.21 20.55 -48.36
CA ARG A 9 16.20 21.57 -48.02
C ARG A 9 15.48 22.07 -49.28
N ALA A 10 14.19 22.39 -49.18
CA ALA A 10 13.53 23.62 -49.73
C ALA A 10 12.01 23.55 -49.40
N ARG A 11 11.45 24.46 -48.58
CA ARG A 11 10.80 25.76 -48.93
C ARG A 11 9.58 25.60 -49.87
N VAL A 12 8.32 25.82 -49.48
CA VAL A 12 7.59 27.00 -48.89
C VAL A 12 6.56 27.52 -49.93
N LEU A 13 5.38 27.96 -49.43
CA LEU A 13 4.25 28.69 -50.08
C LEU A 13 3.16 27.83 -50.75
N LYS A 14 1.86 28.17 -50.77
CA LYS A 14 0.94 29.04 -50.00
C LYS A 14 -0.42 28.94 -50.74
N ASP A 15 -1.52 29.08 -49.98
CA ASP A 15 -2.83 29.64 -50.36
C ASP A 15 -3.66 29.07 -51.55
N GLY A 16 -4.90 28.65 -51.25
CA GLY A 16 -6.07 29.36 -51.80
C GLY A 16 -7.13 28.62 -52.65
N VAL A 17 -8.34 28.50 -52.07
CA VAL A 17 -9.65 28.99 -52.60
C VAL A 17 -10.50 28.15 -53.61
N VAL A 18 -11.66 27.67 -53.07
CA VAL A 18 -13.10 27.80 -53.46
C VAL A 18 -13.72 27.08 -54.71
N LEU A 19 -15.00 26.68 -54.52
CA LEU A 19 -16.15 26.43 -55.44
C LEU A 19 -16.37 24.95 -55.81
N ASP A 20 -17.58 24.35 -55.90
CA ASP A 20 -19.01 24.72 -55.75
C ASP A 20 -19.81 23.38 -55.74
N ALA A 21 -20.88 23.22 -54.96
CA ALA A 21 -22.31 23.21 -55.37
C ALA A 21 -22.94 21.85 -55.81
N ASN A 22 -24.26 21.79 -55.55
CA ASN A 22 -25.34 20.93 -56.11
C ASN A 22 -25.80 19.70 -55.28
N THR A 23 -26.94 19.80 -54.55
CA THR A 23 -28.38 19.58 -54.93
C THR A 23 -28.71 18.08 -55.05
N ASP A 24 -29.87 17.51 -54.69
CA ASP A 24 -31.17 17.93 -54.16
C ASP A 24 -31.97 16.63 -53.83
N ASN A 25 -32.97 16.77 -52.96
CA ASN A 25 -34.33 16.18 -53.00
C ASN A 25 -34.71 14.73 -52.57
N ASP A 26 -35.86 14.76 -51.87
CA ASP A 26 -37.03 13.85 -51.86
C ASP A 26 -37.06 12.61 -50.93
N VAL A 27 -38.19 12.19 -50.30
CA VAL A 27 -39.47 12.74 -49.80
C VAL A 27 -40.25 11.56 -49.15
N ALA A 28 -41.02 11.84 -48.09
CA ALA A 28 -42.26 11.17 -47.56
C ALA A 28 -42.29 9.73 -46.97
N GLY A 29 -43.07 9.59 -45.88
CA GLY A 29 -43.80 8.37 -45.50
C GLY A 29 -44.32 8.27 -44.04
N GLU A 30 -45.51 8.87 -43.77
CA GLU A 30 -46.59 8.59 -42.77
C GLU A 30 -46.35 7.69 -41.52
N LEU A 31 -46.59 8.12 -40.27
CA LEU A 31 -47.85 8.33 -39.49
C LEU A 31 -48.75 7.08 -39.22
N GLY A 32 -48.94 6.75 -37.94
CA GLY A 32 -49.98 5.84 -37.44
C GLY A 32 -50.06 5.78 -35.90
N SER A 33 -51.19 6.23 -35.35
CA SER A 33 -51.49 6.50 -33.93
C SER A 33 -52.50 5.54 -33.30
N GLY A 34 -52.55 5.48 -31.95
CA GLY A 34 -53.76 5.14 -31.15
C GLY A 34 -53.44 4.29 -29.90
N LEU A 35 -53.47 4.80 -28.65
CA LEU A 35 -54.57 5.17 -27.74
C LEU A 35 -55.41 3.99 -27.17
N GLY A 36 -55.50 3.91 -25.84
CA GLY A 36 -56.52 3.14 -25.10
C GLY A 36 -56.24 3.03 -23.60
N ALA A 37 -57.09 3.64 -22.77
CA ALA A 37 -57.01 3.74 -21.31
C ALA A 37 -58.09 2.88 -20.60
N GLY A 38 -57.94 2.64 -19.28
CA GLY A 38 -59.10 2.61 -18.36
C GLY A 38 -59.12 1.60 -17.18
N GLY A 39 -59.20 2.14 -15.95
CA GLY A 39 -59.96 1.65 -14.76
C GLY A 39 -59.37 0.49 -13.93
N GLY A 40 -59.46 0.37 -12.59
CA GLY A 40 -60.11 1.15 -11.53
C GLY A 40 -60.55 0.25 -10.34
N LEU A 41 -60.16 0.63 -9.11
CA LEU A 41 -60.83 0.49 -7.77
C LEU A 41 -60.99 -0.85 -6.98
N GLU A 42 -60.56 -0.76 -5.70
CA GLU A 42 -61.16 -1.21 -4.40
C GLU A 42 -61.46 -2.71 -4.09
N ALA A 43 -61.46 -3.27 -2.87
CA ALA A 43 -61.08 -2.92 -1.49
C ALA A 43 -61.23 -4.17 -0.56
N ALA A 44 -60.66 -4.07 0.65
CA ALA A 44 -61.13 -4.59 1.97
C ALA A 44 -60.90 -6.05 2.46
N ASP A 45 -60.13 -6.11 3.57
CA ASP A 45 -60.34 -6.75 4.90
C ASP A 45 -60.52 -8.26 5.16
N GLY A 46 -59.77 -8.75 6.17
CA GLY A 46 -60.37 -9.43 7.33
C GLY A 46 -59.84 -10.82 7.79
N GLY A 47 -59.08 -10.85 8.91
CA GLY A 47 -59.49 -11.64 10.10
C GLY A 47 -58.92 -13.05 10.41
N LEU A 48 -57.88 -13.10 11.26
CA LEU A 48 -57.69 -13.79 12.58
C LEU A 48 -58.08 -15.27 12.91
N GLY A 49 -57.13 -15.92 13.64
CA GLY A 49 -57.33 -16.89 14.75
C GLY A 49 -57.15 -18.38 14.39
N GLY A 50 -56.53 -19.30 15.15
CA GLY A 50 -55.94 -19.39 16.50
C GLY A 50 -55.90 -20.89 16.92
N GLY A 51 -55.11 -21.29 17.92
CA GLY A 51 -55.38 -22.52 18.70
C GLY A 51 -54.27 -23.58 18.84
N TYR A 52 -54.18 -24.16 20.05
CA TYR A 52 -53.06 -24.89 20.70
C TYR A 52 -53.29 -26.42 20.87
N ALA A 53 -52.20 -27.11 21.29
CA ALA A 53 -52.11 -28.35 22.10
C ALA A 53 -52.46 -29.70 21.41
N GLY A 54 -51.85 -30.86 21.74
CA GLY A 54 -50.83 -31.22 22.71
C GLY A 54 -50.67 -32.77 22.82
N ALA A 55 -49.48 -33.19 23.29
CA ALA A 55 -49.15 -34.37 24.10
C ALA A 55 -49.19 -35.86 23.60
N ASP A 56 -48.32 -36.62 24.30
CA ASP A 56 -48.20 -38.07 24.57
C ASP A 56 -47.21 -38.95 23.76
N GLY A 57 -46.15 -39.40 24.45
CA GLY A 57 -45.36 -40.60 24.14
C GLY A 57 -45.92 -41.82 24.91
N PRO A 58 -45.11 -42.78 25.38
CA PRO A 58 -43.89 -43.39 24.81
C PRO A 58 -43.98 -44.95 24.88
N THR A 59 -43.05 -45.71 24.27
CA THR A 59 -42.62 -47.01 24.85
C THR A 59 -41.29 -47.53 24.31
N LEU A 60 -40.46 -47.98 25.26
CA LEU A 60 -39.17 -48.67 25.15
C LEU A 60 -39.34 -50.13 24.69
N ILE A 61 -38.26 -50.79 24.23
CA ILE A 61 -37.62 -51.98 24.88
C ILE A 61 -36.47 -52.60 24.03
N SER A 62 -35.33 -52.76 24.72
CA SER A 62 -34.23 -53.76 24.68
C SER A 62 -33.40 -54.13 23.42
N THR A 63 -32.09 -54.00 23.64
CA THR A 63 -30.86 -54.71 23.19
C THR A 63 -30.95 -56.27 23.21
N PRO A 64 -29.95 -57.12 22.78
CA PRO A 64 -28.48 -56.91 22.68
C PRO A 64 -27.62 -57.66 21.59
N ILE A 65 -26.34 -57.24 21.47
CA ILE A 65 -25.05 -57.98 21.31
C ILE A 65 -24.85 -59.05 20.19
N GLY A 66 -23.73 -58.93 19.43
CA GLY A 66 -22.88 -60.09 19.09
C GLY A 66 -22.11 -60.14 17.74
N HIS A 67 -20.79 -59.93 17.81
CA HIS A 67 -19.67 -60.61 17.09
C HIS A 67 -19.47 -60.57 15.54
N LEU A 68 -18.39 -59.86 15.14
CA LEU A 68 -17.11 -60.32 14.54
C LEU A 68 -17.02 -61.16 13.23
N PHE A 69 -16.16 -60.62 12.34
CA PHE A 69 -15.23 -61.21 11.34
C PHE A 69 -15.65 -61.51 9.88
N SER A 70 -14.97 -60.73 9.00
CA SER A 70 -14.31 -61.13 7.74
C SER A 70 -15.15 -61.39 6.48
N HIS A 71 -14.86 -60.68 5.39
CA HIS A 71 -14.36 -61.25 4.12
C HIS A 71 -13.97 -60.15 3.10
N SER A 72 -13.12 -60.56 2.17
CA SER A 72 -12.25 -59.87 1.22
C SER A 72 -12.96 -59.20 0.02
N PRO A 73 -12.22 -58.44 -0.82
CA PRO A 73 -12.78 -57.51 -1.80
C PRO A 73 -12.98 -58.14 -3.18
N SER A 74 -14.19 -58.07 -3.71
CA SER A 74 -14.46 -58.19 -5.14
C SER A 74 -15.91 -57.82 -5.41
N GLU A 75 -16.14 -56.66 -6.03
CA GLU A 75 -17.23 -56.32 -6.97
C GLU A 75 -17.38 -54.79 -7.03
N ILE A 76 -16.47 -54.14 -7.77
CA ILE A 76 -16.70 -52.79 -8.32
C ILE A 76 -16.61 -52.93 -9.84
N HIS A 77 -17.69 -53.42 -10.44
CA HIS A 77 -17.95 -53.28 -11.87
C HIS A 77 -19.47 -53.35 -12.06
N SER A 78 -20.16 -52.20 -11.96
CA SER A 78 -21.48 -51.94 -12.59
C SER A 78 -22.13 -50.60 -12.18
N VAL A 79 -21.37 -49.50 -12.06
CA VAL A 79 -21.98 -48.16 -11.83
C VAL A 79 -21.51 -47.15 -12.87
N TRP A 80 -21.63 -47.46 -14.16
CA TRP A 80 -21.35 -46.48 -15.24
C TRP A 80 -22.25 -46.62 -16.48
N ASP A 81 -23.38 -47.32 -16.38
CA ASP A 81 -24.39 -47.33 -17.45
C ASP A 81 -25.66 -46.60 -16.99
N GLY A 82 -25.67 -45.28 -17.15
CA GLY A 82 -26.84 -44.45 -16.81
C GLY A 82 -26.61 -42.95 -16.71
N PHE A 83 -25.79 -42.34 -17.58
CA PHE A 83 -25.70 -40.88 -17.67
C PHE A 83 -25.81 -40.44 -19.14
N SER A 84 -27.05 -40.19 -19.59
CA SER A 84 -27.33 -39.61 -20.89
C SER A 84 -27.26 -38.09 -20.85
N HIS A 85 -26.60 -37.53 -21.86
CA HIS A 85 -26.52 -36.10 -22.17
C HIS A 85 -27.90 -35.50 -22.48
N GLU A 86 -28.41 -34.67 -21.58
CA GLU A 86 -29.28 -33.52 -21.90
C GLU A 86 -29.36 -32.62 -20.65
N ASP A 87 -29.37 -31.31 -20.86
CA ASP A 87 -29.40 -30.29 -19.79
C ASP A 87 -30.59 -30.49 -18.85
N GLY A 88 -30.38 -31.19 -17.73
CA GLY A 88 -31.43 -31.47 -16.74
C GLY A 88 -30.85 -31.95 -15.42
N GLU A 89 -30.97 -31.10 -14.40
CA GLU A 89 -30.86 -31.36 -12.96
C GLU A 89 -29.78 -32.36 -12.49
N VAL A 90 -28.74 -31.80 -11.86
CA VAL A 90 -27.69 -32.54 -11.13
C VAL A 90 -28.33 -33.41 -10.03
N GLY A 91 -28.60 -34.67 -10.34
CA GLY A 91 -29.26 -35.64 -9.46
C GLY A 91 -28.29 -36.66 -8.85
N GLY A 92 -28.32 -36.76 -7.52
CA GLY A 92 -27.61 -37.76 -6.73
C GLY A 92 -27.67 -37.53 -5.21
N GLY A 93 -28.87 -37.57 -4.61
CA GLY A 93 -29.08 -37.83 -3.17
C GLY A 93 -29.02 -36.66 -2.16
N GLU A 94 -28.28 -35.58 -2.42
CA GLU A 94 -28.30 -34.34 -1.61
C GLU A 94 -28.47 -33.12 -2.53
N GLY A 95 -29.56 -32.37 -2.38
CA GLY A 95 -29.88 -31.24 -3.26
C GLY A 95 -28.86 -30.10 -3.18
N TRP A 96 -28.37 -29.63 -4.32
CA TRP A 96 -27.60 -28.40 -4.42
C TRP A 96 -28.45 -27.21 -3.98
N SER A 97 -27.96 -26.42 -3.03
CA SER A 97 -28.68 -25.26 -2.55
C SER A 97 -28.28 -23.98 -3.28
N LYS A 98 -29.25 -23.09 -3.44
CA LYS A 98 -29.06 -21.68 -3.83
C LYS A 98 -29.16 -20.73 -2.64
N GLU A 99 -29.47 -21.25 -1.44
CA GLU A 99 -29.65 -20.46 -0.24
C GLU A 99 -28.31 -20.15 0.42
N ALA A 100 -27.75 -18.99 0.09
CA ALA A 100 -26.55 -18.46 0.73
C ALA A 100 -26.90 -17.35 1.73
N ILE A 101 -26.30 -17.40 2.92
CA ILE A 101 -26.41 -16.32 3.91
C ILE A 101 -25.03 -15.94 4.43
N LEU A 102 -24.88 -14.70 4.89
CA LEU A 102 -23.81 -14.32 5.80
C LEU A 102 -24.34 -13.40 6.89
N TYR A 103 -23.55 -13.20 7.93
CA TYR A 103 -23.79 -12.12 8.88
C TYR A 103 -22.77 -11.00 8.66
N VAL A 104 -23.22 -9.76 8.64
CA VAL A 104 -22.36 -8.57 8.62
C VAL A 104 -22.65 -7.74 9.86
N ASN A 105 -21.66 -7.55 10.73
CA ASN A 105 -21.80 -6.77 11.96
C ASN A 105 -23.00 -7.20 12.84
N GLY A 106 -23.28 -8.51 12.87
CA GLY A 106 -24.39 -9.10 13.63
C GLY A 106 -25.73 -9.08 12.91
N VAL A 107 -25.81 -8.47 11.73
CA VAL A 107 -27.02 -8.42 10.90
C VAL A 107 -27.01 -9.56 9.87
N ARG A 108 -28.07 -10.36 9.87
CA ARG A 108 -28.28 -11.44 8.89
C ARG A 108 -28.49 -10.85 7.50
N ARG A 109 -27.78 -11.40 6.50
CA ARG A 109 -27.90 -11.05 5.08
C ARG A 109 -28.16 -12.30 4.26
N VAL A 110 -29.20 -12.27 3.44
CA VAL A 110 -29.45 -13.29 2.41
C VAL A 110 -28.72 -12.85 1.16
N LEU A 111 -27.89 -13.73 0.61
CA LEU A 111 -27.20 -13.50 -0.63
C LEU A 111 -28.04 -14.11 -1.77
N PRO A 112 -28.59 -13.29 -2.69
CA PRO A 112 -29.29 -13.83 -3.85
C PRO A 112 -28.31 -14.57 -4.77
N ASP A 113 -28.83 -15.48 -5.60
CA ASP A 113 -28.09 -16.06 -6.73
C ASP A 113 -27.72 -14.95 -7.75
N GLY A 114 -26.64 -15.13 -8.52
CA GLY A 114 -26.18 -14.16 -9.53
C GLY A 114 -25.00 -13.27 -9.10
N LEU A 115 -24.50 -13.39 -7.86
CA LEU A 115 -23.44 -12.54 -7.31
C LEU A 115 -22.05 -13.19 -7.29
N ALA A 116 -21.83 -14.32 -7.99
CA ALA A 116 -20.56 -15.06 -7.87
C ALA A 116 -19.31 -14.30 -8.37
N HIS A 117 -19.53 -13.26 -9.17
CA HIS A 117 -18.49 -12.39 -9.72
C HIS A 117 -18.02 -11.31 -8.73
N LEU A 118 -18.77 -11.08 -7.64
CA LEU A 118 -18.46 -10.04 -6.65
C LEU A 118 -17.44 -10.53 -5.63
N THR A 119 -16.58 -9.60 -5.23
CA THR A 119 -15.77 -9.71 -4.02
C THR A 119 -16.56 -9.27 -2.79
N LEU A 120 -16.13 -9.70 -1.60
CA LEU A 120 -16.69 -9.24 -0.33
C LEU A 120 -16.57 -7.71 -0.20
N LEU A 121 -15.47 -7.11 -0.66
CA LEU A 121 -15.28 -5.66 -0.59
C LEU A 121 -16.32 -4.89 -1.40
N GLN A 122 -16.59 -5.32 -2.64
CA GLN A 122 -17.61 -4.69 -3.49
C GLN A 122 -18.97 -4.77 -2.79
N TYR A 123 -19.38 -5.97 -2.35
CA TYR A 123 -20.65 -6.16 -1.66
C TYR A 123 -20.79 -5.29 -0.39
N LEU A 124 -19.76 -5.20 0.46
CA LEU A 124 -19.78 -4.37 1.67
C LEU A 124 -20.00 -2.89 1.34
N ARG A 125 -19.32 -2.38 0.32
CA ARG A 125 -19.43 -0.98 -0.10
C ARG A 125 -20.78 -0.70 -0.75
N ASP A 126 -21.30 -1.63 -1.56
CA ASP A 126 -22.60 -1.51 -2.23
C ASP A 126 -23.77 -1.43 -1.24
N ILE A 127 -23.67 -2.11 -0.09
CA ILE A 127 -24.66 -2.02 1.00
C ILE A 127 -24.42 -0.82 1.95
N GLY A 128 -23.49 0.08 1.61
CA GLY A 128 -23.23 1.32 2.34
C GLY A 128 -22.23 1.21 3.50
N LEU A 129 -21.54 0.07 3.67
CA LEU A 129 -20.46 -0.08 4.67
C LEU A 129 -19.13 0.30 4.03
N THR A 130 -18.90 1.60 3.90
CA THR A 130 -17.76 2.16 3.18
C THR A 130 -16.49 2.27 4.01
N GLY A 131 -16.50 1.92 5.31
CA GLY A 131 -15.34 1.96 6.19
C GLY A 131 -14.21 1.03 5.74
N THR A 132 -14.53 -0.12 5.14
CA THR A 132 -13.54 -0.98 4.47
C THR A 132 -13.16 -0.40 3.11
N LYS A 133 -11.85 -0.18 2.87
CA LYS A 133 -11.36 0.62 1.74
C LYS A 133 -10.68 -0.21 0.64
N LEU A 134 -10.79 0.24 -0.61
CA LEU A 134 -10.01 -0.28 -1.74
C LEU A 134 -8.71 0.53 -1.90
N GLY A 135 -7.56 -0.09 -1.61
CA GLY A 135 -6.24 0.56 -1.77
C GLY A 135 -5.39 0.02 -2.92
N CYS A 136 -5.41 -1.30 -3.16
CA CYS A 136 -4.64 -1.96 -4.22
C CYS A 136 -5.40 -3.05 -5.00
N GLY A 137 -6.30 -3.80 -4.35
CA GLY A 137 -7.04 -4.89 -4.99
C GLY A 137 -6.28 -6.21 -5.13
N GLU A 138 -5.06 -6.30 -4.61
CA GLU A 138 -4.17 -7.47 -4.73
C GLU A 138 -3.73 -8.07 -3.38
N GLY A 139 -4.30 -7.58 -2.27
CA GLY A 139 -4.02 -8.09 -0.91
C GLY A 139 -2.80 -7.48 -0.21
N GLY A 140 -1.90 -6.79 -0.91
CA GLY A 140 -0.64 -6.27 -0.33
C GLY A 140 -0.72 -4.99 0.52
N CYS A 141 -1.86 -4.30 0.60
CA CYS A 141 -1.97 -3.05 1.38
C CYS A 141 -2.74 -3.16 2.71
N GLY A 142 -3.57 -4.20 2.88
CA GLY A 142 -4.37 -4.40 4.09
C GLY A 142 -5.47 -3.35 4.37
N ALA A 143 -5.70 -2.35 3.50
CA ALA A 143 -6.74 -1.34 3.71
C ALA A 143 -8.18 -1.92 3.69
N CYS A 144 -8.34 -3.08 3.06
CA CYS A 144 -9.60 -3.83 2.99
C CYS A 144 -9.72 -4.93 4.06
N THR A 145 -8.90 -4.92 5.10
CA THR A 145 -8.92 -5.96 6.13
C THR A 145 -10.26 -5.95 6.88
N VAL A 146 -10.85 -7.14 7.01
CA VAL A 146 -12.03 -7.41 7.85
C VAL A 146 -11.77 -8.65 8.70
N MET A 147 -12.53 -8.85 9.78
CA MET A 147 -12.48 -10.10 10.53
C MET A 147 -13.58 -11.04 10.04
N ALA A 148 -13.20 -12.27 9.70
CA ALA A 148 -14.13 -13.36 9.46
C ALA A 148 -14.20 -14.27 10.69
N SER A 149 -15.42 -14.63 11.08
CA SER A 149 -15.67 -15.57 12.16
C SER A 149 -16.48 -16.76 11.66
N CYS A 150 -16.08 -17.97 12.01
CA CYS A 150 -16.82 -19.20 11.70
C CYS A 150 -16.81 -20.16 12.90
N TYR A 151 -17.74 -21.12 12.91
CA TYR A 151 -17.78 -22.16 13.94
C TYR A 151 -17.12 -23.44 13.42
N ASP A 152 -16.11 -23.91 14.13
CA ASP A 152 -15.47 -25.19 13.86
C ASP A 152 -16.23 -26.31 14.61
N GLN A 153 -16.89 -27.17 13.85
CA GLN A 153 -17.73 -28.26 14.39
C GLN A 153 -16.89 -29.33 15.11
N HIS A 154 -15.64 -29.56 14.69
CA HIS A 154 -14.75 -30.57 15.29
C HIS A 154 -14.19 -30.07 16.62
N MET A 155 -13.70 -28.83 16.64
CA MET A 155 -13.12 -28.21 17.83
C MET A 155 -14.19 -27.61 18.76
N LYS A 156 -15.45 -27.57 18.32
CA LYS A 156 -16.60 -26.97 19.01
C LYS A 156 -16.34 -25.54 19.48
N LYS A 157 -15.64 -24.74 18.68
CA LYS A 157 -15.26 -23.37 19.02
C LYS A 157 -15.44 -22.41 17.85
N THR A 158 -15.65 -21.15 18.19
CA THR A 158 -15.59 -20.06 17.21
C THR A 158 -14.15 -19.74 16.87
N MET A 159 -13.87 -19.62 15.58
CA MET A 159 -12.59 -19.23 15.02
C MET A 159 -12.69 -17.82 14.47
N HIS A 160 -11.67 -17.00 14.73
CA HIS A 160 -11.59 -15.61 14.30
C HIS A 160 -10.27 -15.40 13.54
N PHE A 161 -10.34 -14.77 12.38
CA PHE A 161 -9.14 -14.48 11.58
C PHE A 161 -9.36 -13.28 10.65
N ALA A 162 -8.29 -12.53 10.39
CA ALA A 162 -8.29 -11.41 9.46
C ALA A 162 -8.20 -11.90 8.00
N ILE A 163 -8.94 -11.28 7.09
CA ILE A 163 -8.88 -11.55 5.64
C ILE A 163 -8.89 -10.25 4.83
N ASN A 164 -8.39 -10.29 3.60
CA ASN A 164 -8.52 -9.18 2.64
C ASN A 164 -9.85 -9.28 1.90
N ALA A 165 -10.78 -8.35 2.16
CA ALA A 165 -12.09 -8.36 1.51
C ALA A 165 -12.01 -8.19 -0.03
N CYS A 166 -10.94 -7.57 -0.55
CA CYS A 166 -10.77 -7.37 -1.99
C CYS A 166 -10.44 -8.64 -2.78
N LEU A 167 -9.97 -9.70 -2.11
CA LEU A 167 -9.66 -10.98 -2.75
C LEU A 167 -10.65 -12.08 -2.38
N ALA A 168 -11.44 -11.92 -1.32
CA ALA A 168 -12.43 -12.91 -0.90
C ALA A 168 -13.64 -12.90 -1.86
N PRO A 169 -13.91 -13.98 -2.62
CA PRO A 169 -15.16 -14.12 -3.36
C PRO A 169 -16.34 -14.04 -2.39
N LEU A 170 -17.43 -13.37 -2.76
CA LEU A 170 -18.56 -13.15 -1.85
C LEU A 170 -19.12 -14.47 -1.28
N TYR A 171 -19.30 -15.48 -2.13
CA TYR A 171 -19.83 -16.78 -1.68
C TYR A 171 -18.81 -17.64 -0.93
N SER A 172 -17.51 -17.29 -0.90
CA SER A 172 -16.54 -18.03 -0.09
C SER A 172 -16.70 -17.77 1.41
N VAL A 173 -17.41 -16.70 1.79
CA VAL A 173 -17.71 -16.33 3.18
C VAL A 173 -19.16 -16.64 3.59
N GLU A 174 -19.85 -17.46 2.80
CA GLU A 174 -21.17 -18.00 3.17
C GLU A 174 -21.07 -18.75 4.51
N GLY A 175 -22.07 -18.54 5.37
CA GLY A 175 -22.12 -19.15 6.70
C GLY A 175 -21.14 -18.55 7.71
N MET A 176 -20.49 -17.43 7.39
CA MET A 176 -19.58 -16.72 8.29
C MET A 176 -20.19 -15.43 8.84
N HIS A 177 -19.61 -14.94 9.93
CA HIS A 177 -19.87 -13.62 10.48
C HIS A 177 -18.69 -12.71 10.14
N ILE A 178 -18.94 -11.79 9.21
CA ILE A 178 -18.02 -10.72 8.82
C ILE A 178 -18.22 -9.53 9.74
N ILE A 179 -17.11 -9.05 10.30
CA ILE A 179 -17.09 -7.87 11.15
C ILE A 179 -16.18 -6.84 10.48
N THR A 180 -16.71 -5.64 10.27
CA THR A 180 -16.01 -4.48 9.71
C THR A 180 -15.71 -3.45 10.81
N VAL A 181 -15.00 -2.38 10.45
CA VAL A 181 -14.62 -1.32 11.40
C VAL A 181 -15.83 -0.65 12.05
N GLU A 182 -16.93 -0.51 11.31
CA GLU A 182 -18.19 0.06 11.79
C GLU A 182 -18.87 -0.88 12.80
N GLY A 183 -18.59 -2.18 12.73
CA GLY A 183 -19.19 -3.20 13.58
C GLY A 183 -18.77 -3.09 15.04
N ILE A 184 -17.50 -2.77 15.29
CA ILE A 184 -16.90 -2.80 16.63
C ILE A 184 -17.13 -1.52 17.44
N GLY A 185 -17.42 -0.39 16.78
CA GLY A 185 -17.64 0.89 17.45
C GLY A 185 -17.85 2.03 16.46
N ASN A 186 -18.52 3.09 16.92
CA ASN A 186 -18.80 4.31 16.13
C ASN A 186 -19.04 5.51 17.05
N ARG A 187 -19.20 6.71 16.50
CA ARG A 187 -19.43 7.93 17.30
C ARG A 187 -20.70 7.92 18.17
N GLN A 188 -21.71 7.13 17.81
CA GLN A 188 -22.99 7.07 18.55
C GLN A 188 -22.94 6.06 19.70
N ARG A 189 -22.35 4.88 19.47
CA ARG A 189 -22.25 3.78 20.45
C ARG A 189 -21.03 3.88 21.36
N GLY A 190 -20.06 4.72 20.99
CA GLY A 190 -18.76 4.80 21.61
C GLY A 190 -17.69 4.09 20.78
N LEU A 191 -16.44 4.53 20.97
CA LEU A 191 -15.29 3.92 20.33
C LEU A 191 -14.92 2.62 21.04
N HIS A 192 -14.53 1.61 20.25
CA HIS A 192 -13.85 0.44 20.78
C HIS A 192 -12.47 0.84 21.34
N PRO A 193 -11.92 0.20 22.40
CA PRO A 193 -10.59 0.55 22.94
C PRO A 193 -9.47 0.60 21.89
N ILE A 194 -9.50 -0.28 20.89
CA ILE A 194 -8.56 -0.26 19.75
C ILE A 194 -8.71 1.03 18.92
N GLN A 195 -9.95 1.45 18.65
CA GLN A 195 -10.24 2.68 17.89
C GLN A 195 -9.82 3.91 18.69
N GLU A 196 -10.12 3.94 20.00
CA GLU A 196 -9.76 5.04 20.88
C GLU A 196 -8.25 5.18 21.03
N SER A 197 -7.55 4.09 21.37
CA SER A 197 -6.09 4.10 21.52
C SER A 197 -5.39 4.60 20.26
N LEU A 198 -5.80 4.11 19.07
CA LEU A 198 -5.20 4.56 17.82
C LEU A 198 -5.48 6.04 17.52
N ALA A 199 -6.66 6.54 17.87
CA ALA A 199 -7.02 7.94 17.70
C ALA A 199 -6.22 8.86 18.62
N GLN A 200 -6.06 8.49 19.89
CA GLN A 200 -5.38 9.28 20.93
C GLN A 200 -3.85 9.28 20.75
N ALA A 201 -3.28 8.16 20.30
CA ALA A 201 -1.85 8.03 20.03
C ALA A 201 -1.38 8.71 18.73
N HIS A 202 -2.24 9.48 18.06
CA HIS A 202 -1.97 10.08 16.75
C HIS A 202 -1.61 9.04 15.66
N GLY A 203 -2.16 7.82 15.78
CA GLY A 203 -1.94 6.72 14.84
C GLY A 203 -2.69 6.87 13.50
N SER A 204 -3.45 7.94 13.32
CA SER A 204 -4.19 8.25 12.09
C SER A 204 -3.88 9.67 11.60
N GLN A 205 -3.45 9.75 10.33
CA GLN A 205 -3.24 11.01 9.59
C GLN A 205 -4.29 11.14 8.48
N CYS A 206 -4.02 10.65 7.26
CA CYS A 206 -5.01 10.73 6.17
C CYS A 206 -6.25 9.88 6.44
N GLY A 207 -6.09 8.79 7.21
CA GLY A 207 -7.17 7.93 7.70
C GLY A 207 -7.53 6.73 6.83
N PHE A 208 -7.01 6.64 5.59
CA PHE A 208 -7.50 5.65 4.63
C PHE A 208 -7.10 4.20 4.96
N CYS A 209 -5.89 3.99 5.52
CA CYS A 209 -5.45 2.68 5.97
C CYS A 209 -5.95 2.31 7.39
N THR A 210 -6.45 3.30 8.14
CA THR A 210 -6.77 3.19 9.57
C THR A 210 -7.77 2.05 9.86
N PRO A 211 -8.88 1.89 9.11
CA PRO A 211 -9.78 0.74 9.27
C PRO A 211 -9.07 -0.61 9.18
N GLY A 212 -8.15 -0.76 8.23
CA GLY A 212 -7.41 -2.00 8.02
C GLY A 212 -6.52 -2.38 9.22
N PHE A 213 -5.82 -1.41 9.80
CA PHE A 213 -4.98 -1.62 10.99
C PHE A 213 -5.82 -2.03 12.20
N ILE A 214 -6.96 -1.35 12.40
CA ILE A 214 -7.90 -1.65 13.49
C ILE A 214 -8.43 -3.06 13.37
N MET A 215 -8.84 -3.47 12.16
CA MET A 215 -9.39 -4.81 11.94
C MET A 215 -8.33 -5.91 12.05
N SER A 216 -7.08 -5.66 11.65
CA SER A 216 -5.98 -6.58 11.92
C SER A 216 -5.79 -6.78 13.42
N MET A 217 -5.69 -5.69 14.19
CA MET A 217 -5.49 -5.77 15.64
C MET A 217 -6.69 -6.43 16.35
N TYR A 218 -7.91 -6.09 15.94
CA TYR A 218 -9.12 -6.69 16.46
C TYR A 218 -9.16 -8.20 16.24
N ALA A 219 -8.85 -8.67 15.02
CA ALA A 219 -8.79 -10.09 14.74
C ALA A 219 -7.73 -10.82 15.57
N LEU A 220 -6.58 -10.20 15.82
CA LEU A 220 -5.53 -10.76 16.68
C LEU A 220 -6.01 -10.95 18.11
N LEU A 221 -6.60 -9.92 18.71
CA LEU A 221 -7.12 -9.98 20.07
C LEU A 221 -8.24 -11.01 20.21
N ARG A 222 -9.16 -11.06 19.24
CA ARG A 222 -10.25 -12.04 19.22
C ARG A 222 -9.78 -13.48 19.00
N SER A 223 -8.65 -13.67 18.33
CA SER A 223 -8.06 -15.00 18.08
C SER A 223 -7.25 -15.56 19.26
N ASN A 224 -6.87 -14.73 20.23
CA ASN A 224 -6.02 -15.11 21.34
C ASN A 224 -6.77 -15.11 22.68
N LYS A 225 -6.55 -16.13 23.49
CA LYS A 225 -7.10 -16.20 24.87
C LYS A 225 -6.30 -15.37 25.87
N GLN A 226 -5.03 -15.15 25.58
CA GLN A 226 -4.09 -14.38 26.40
C GLN A 226 -3.69 -13.14 25.61
N PRO A 227 -3.31 -12.02 26.27
CA PRO A 227 -2.78 -10.86 25.56
C PRO A 227 -1.62 -11.27 24.63
N PRO A 228 -1.60 -10.79 23.36
CA PRO A 228 -0.54 -11.12 22.40
C PRO A 228 0.80 -10.53 22.82
N THR A 229 1.91 -11.06 22.33
CA THR A 229 3.24 -10.43 22.49
C THR A 229 3.41 -9.26 21.50
N GLU A 230 4.40 -8.39 21.74
CA GLU A 230 4.73 -7.33 20.77
C GLU A 230 5.08 -7.88 19.38
N GLU A 231 5.83 -8.99 19.32
CA GLU A 231 6.18 -9.64 18.05
C GLU A 231 4.93 -10.12 17.31
N GLN A 232 3.94 -10.69 18.03
CA GLN A 232 2.67 -11.10 17.43
C GLN A 232 1.86 -9.92 16.90
N ILE A 233 1.88 -8.78 17.59
CA ILE A 233 1.26 -7.54 17.11
C ILE A 233 1.95 -7.10 15.81
N GLU A 234 3.28 -6.94 15.80
CA GLU A 234 4.01 -6.52 14.61
C GLU A 234 3.83 -7.50 13.42
N GLU A 235 3.90 -8.82 13.64
CA GLU A 235 3.67 -9.84 12.60
C GLU A 235 2.27 -9.72 12.00
N ASN A 236 1.26 -9.50 12.84
CA ASN A 236 -0.12 -9.39 12.39
C ASN A 236 -0.41 -8.08 11.65
N LEU A 237 0.38 -7.04 11.86
CA LEU A 237 0.29 -5.76 11.14
C LEU A 237 1.15 -5.72 9.86
N ALA A 238 2.00 -6.72 9.62
CA ALA A 238 2.93 -6.74 8.49
C ALA A 238 2.25 -6.70 7.11
N GLY A 239 0.98 -7.14 7.02
CA GLY A 239 0.15 -7.07 5.80
C GLY A 239 -0.61 -5.75 5.63
N ASN A 240 -0.32 -4.72 6.43
CA ASN A 240 -0.98 -3.42 6.39
C ASN A 240 0.04 -2.32 6.04
N LEU A 241 -0.26 -1.51 5.02
CA LEU A 241 0.61 -0.41 4.60
C LEU A 241 0.06 0.94 5.06
N CYS A 242 0.97 1.79 5.55
CA CYS A 242 0.70 3.20 5.83
C CYS A 242 1.76 4.07 5.14
N ARG A 243 1.30 5.09 4.40
CA ARG A 243 2.20 6.05 3.73
C ARG A 243 2.46 7.33 4.55
N CYS A 244 1.65 7.59 5.59
CA CYS A 244 1.63 8.87 6.31
C CYS A 244 2.38 8.84 7.65
N THR A 245 2.14 7.82 8.48
CA THR A 245 2.48 7.89 9.92
C THR A 245 3.90 7.45 10.26
N GLY A 246 4.58 6.77 9.33
CA GLY A 246 5.85 6.08 9.63
C GLY A 246 5.70 4.91 10.60
N TYR A 247 4.49 4.37 10.78
CA TYR A 247 4.11 3.23 11.63
C TYR A 247 4.29 3.42 13.15
N ARG A 248 5.27 4.19 13.60
CA ARG A 248 5.60 4.40 15.02
C ARG A 248 4.36 4.64 15.91
N PRO A 249 3.52 5.67 15.68
CA PRO A 249 2.36 5.92 16.55
C PRO A 249 1.30 4.81 16.48
N ILE A 250 1.25 4.00 15.41
CA ILE A 250 0.34 2.85 15.29
C ILE A 250 0.82 1.71 16.20
N ILE A 251 2.12 1.41 16.16
CA ILE A 251 2.71 0.38 17.02
C ILE A 251 2.58 0.79 18.50
N ASP A 252 2.89 2.04 18.84
CA ASP A 252 2.74 2.54 20.21
C ASP A 252 1.30 2.47 20.70
N ALA A 253 0.31 2.77 19.84
CA ALA A 253 -1.10 2.63 20.17
C ALA A 253 -1.45 1.18 20.55
N PHE A 254 -1.01 0.22 19.73
CA PHE A 254 -1.42 -1.17 19.93
C PHE A 254 -0.61 -1.93 20.99
N ARG A 255 0.57 -1.43 21.36
CA ARG A 255 1.39 -2.00 22.45
C ARG A 255 0.67 -2.10 23.78
N VAL A 256 -0.29 -1.22 24.05
CA VAL A 256 -1.06 -1.26 25.30
C VAL A 256 -1.84 -2.57 25.48
N PHE A 257 -2.10 -3.29 24.38
CA PHE A 257 -2.77 -4.60 24.40
C PHE A 257 -1.81 -5.79 24.45
N ALA A 258 -0.49 -5.55 24.46
CA ALA A 258 0.49 -6.62 24.57
C ALA A 258 0.53 -7.20 25.99
N LYS A 259 0.96 -8.47 26.12
CA LYS A 259 1.28 -9.06 27.42
C LYS A 259 2.43 -8.27 28.04
N THR A 260 2.14 -7.50 29.08
CA THR A 260 3.14 -6.78 29.86
C THR A 260 4.04 -7.78 30.58
N ASP A 261 5.23 -8.04 30.04
CA ASP A 261 6.37 -8.17 30.95
C ASP A 261 6.80 -6.75 31.30
N ASP A 262 6.04 -6.16 32.22
CA ASP A 262 6.28 -4.81 32.72
C ASP A 262 7.61 -4.72 33.49
N SER A 263 8.42 -5.78 33.60
CA SER A 263 9.73 -5.73 34.26
C SER A 263 10.70 -4.71 33.66
N LEU A 264 10.49 -4.30 32.40
CA LEU A 264 11.29 -3.27 31.73
C LEU A 264 10.78 -1.83 31.93
N TYR A 265 9.51 -1.64 32.30
CA TYR A 265 8.87 -0.32 32.42
C TYR A 265 8.36 0.00 33.85
N THR A 266 8.21 -1.02 34.69
CA THR A 266 7.93 -0.89 36.12
C THR A 266 9.24 -1.07 36.89
N ASN A 267 9.65 -0.03 37.59
CA ASN A 267 10.69 -0.11 38.62
C ASN A 267 10.20 -0.94 39.82
N SER A 268 9.89 -2.23 39.61
CA SER A 268 9.54 -3.17 40.67
C SER A 268 10.66 -4.20 40.79
N THR A 269 11.78 -3.78 41.37
CA THR A 269 12.79 -4.70 41.88
C THR A 269 12.19 -5.51 43.03
N SER A 270 11.77 -6.75 42.73
CA SER A 270 11.54 -7.77 43.75
C SER A 270 12.74 -8.71 43.79
N ALA A 271 13.87 -8.22 44.32
CA ALA A 271 14.92 -9.05 44.88
C ALA A 271 15.73 -8.23 45.88
N SER A 272 15.57 -8.59 47.16
CA SER A 272 16.25 -8.02 48.32
C SER A 272 17.78 -8.12 48.23
N SER A 273 18.46 -6.96 48.25
CA SER A 273 19.75 -6.83 48.93
C SER A 273 19.96 -5.38 49.34
N SER A 274 20.08 -5.17 50.65
CA SER A 274 20.28 -3.92 51.34
C SER A 274 21.59 -3.22 50.96
N THR A 275 21.52 -2.10 50.22
CA THR A 275 22.45 -0.97 50.31
C THR A 275 21.83 0.29 49.69
N ASN A 276 21.66 1.34 50.49
CA ASN A 276 21.07 2.63 50.09
C ASN A 276 21.95 3.37 49.07
N GLN A 277 21.73 3.16 47.77
CA GLN A 277 22.22 4.06 46.73
C GLN A 277 21.10 4.40 45.73
N THR A 278 20.66 5.66 45.74
CA THR A 278 19.69 6.24 44.80
C THR A 278 20.26 6.26 43.38
N ILE A 279 19.58 5.58 42.44
CA ILE A 279 19.95 5.54 41.01
C ILE A 279 19.28 6.70 40.26
N CYS A 280 20.01 7.38 39.36
CA CYS A 280 19.51 8.51 38.59
C CYS A 280 18.65 8.07 37.38
N PRO A 281 17.39 8.53 37.24
CA PRO A 281 16.49 8.13 36.15
C PRO A 281 16.98 8.53 34.75
N SER A 282 17.86 9.52 34.66
CA SER A 282 18.37 10.02 33.38
C SER A 282 19.61 9.26 32.88
N THR A 283 20.30 8.50 33.75
CA THR A 283 21.58 7.87 33.40
C THR A 283 21.70 6.41 33.79
N GLY A 284 20.78 5.87 34.60
CA GLY A 284 20.79 4.46 35.02
C GLY A 284 21.97 4.07 35.92
N LYS A 285 22.67 5.03 36.52
CA LYS A 285 23.82 4.81 37.43
C LYS A 285 23.58 5.40 38.84
N PRO A 286 24.28 4.92 39.89
CA PRO A 286 24.18 5.48 41.25
C PRO A 286 24.48 6.99 41.27
N CYS A 287 23.63 7.81 41.90
CA CYS A 287 23.79 9.26 41.91
C CYS A 287 24.98 9.67 42.78
N LEU A 288 25.98 10.33 42.18
CA LEU A 288 27.06 11.05 42.88
C LEU A 288 26.66 12.50 43.23
N CYS A 289 25.37 12.84 43.10
CA CYS A 289 24.83 14.15 43.42
C CYS A 289 24.77 14.34 44.94
N GLY A 290 25.89 14.75 45.53
CA GLY A 290 25.94 15.27 46.90
C GLY A 290 24.96 16.43 47.07
N SER A 291 24.30 16.47 48.22
CA SER A 291 23.34 17.48 48.62
C SER A 291 23.95 18.88 48.64
N SER A 292 23.69 19.67 47.60
CA SER A 292 23.64 21.13 47.69
C SER A 292 22.71 21.69 46.61
N SER A 293 21.62 22.27 47.08
CA SER A 293 20.66 23.05 46.32
C SER A 293 21.30 24.37 45.90
N GLU A 294 21.55 24.57 44.60
CA GLU A 294 21.44 25.88 43.96
C GLU A 294 21.39 25.80 42.42
N ALA A 295 20.52 26.66 41.88
CA ALA A 295 20.05 26.85 40.52
C ALA A 295 20.90 26.36 39.32
N CYS A 296 20.31 25.45 38.54
CA CYS A 296 20.53 25.40 37.08
C CYS A 296 19.19 25.07 36.41
N GLY A 297 18.64 26.02 35.67
CA GLY A 297 17.30 25.95 35.06
C GLY A 297 17.19 24.85 34.01
N ARG A 298 16.79 23.64 34.42
CA ARG A 298 16.39 22.57 33.50
C ARG A 298 14.91 22.70 33.20
N LYS A 299 14.57 23.12 31.97
CA LYS A 299 13.22 22.96 31.40
C LYS A 299 12.80 21.49 31.62
N GLN A 300 11.74 21.26 32.39
CA GLN A 300 11.24 19.92 32.67
C GLN A 300 10.63 19.33 31.40
N HIS A 301 11.35 18.42 30.75
CA HIS A 301 10.82 17.60 29.68
C HIS A 301 10.10 16.41 30.33
N ARG A 302 8.76 16.37 30.28
CA ARG A 302 7.98 15.22 30.75
C ARG A 302 7.71 14.28 29.56
N PRO A 303 8.04 12.98 29.65
CA PRO A 303 7.53 12.00 28.69
C PRO A 303 6.01 11.92 28.81
N ILE A 304 5.30 12.04 27.69
CA ILE A 304 3.84 11.92 27.63
C ILE A 304 3.51 10.56 27.04
N SER A 305 2.86 9.70 27.83
CA SER A 305 2.09 8.57 27.29
C SER A 305 0.75 9.12 26.82
N TYR A 306 0.42 8.93 25.53
CA TYR A 306 -0.84 9.41 24.94
C TYR A 306 -2.01 8.45 25.14
N SER A 307 -1.79 7.33 25.82
CA SER A 307 -2.82 6.32 26.05
C SER A 307 -3.08 6.16 27.54
N GLU A 308 -4.25 6.62 27.97
CA GLU A 308 -4.87 6.26 29.25
C GLU A 308 -5.72 4.97 29.13
N THR A 309 -5.79 4.39 27.92
CA THR A 309 -6.56 3.17 27.66
C THR A 309 -5.95 1.98 28.38
N ASP A 310 -6.73 1.34 29.25
CA ASP A 310 -6.41 0.03 29.83
C ASP A 310 -6.59 -1.05 28.76
N GLY A 311 -5.48 -1.59 28.25
CA GLY A 311 -5.49 -2.64 27.24
C GLY A 311 -6.08 -3.97 27.70
N SER A 312 -6.45 -4.14 28.97
CA SER A 312 -7.18 -5.31 29.47
C SER A 312 -8.71 -5.19 29.32
N SER A 313 -9.23 -3.97 29.10
CA SER A 313 -10.67 -3.64 29.11
C SER A 313 -11.44 -3.95 27.81
N TYR A 314 -10.82 -4.59 26.80
CA TYR A 314 -11.49 -4.84 25.50
C TYR A 314 -12.60 -5.91 25.55
N ASN A 315 -12.61 -6.77 26.58
CA ASN A 315 -13.50 -7.94 26.62
C ASN A 315 -14.97 -7.65 26.97
N GLU A 316 -15.30 -6.44 27.42
CA GLU A 316 -16.60 -6.20 28.07
C GLU A 316 -17.78 -6.00 27.09
N LYS A 317 -17.54 -5.78 25.78
CA LYS A 317 -18.59 -5.41 24.81
C LYS A 317 -18.36 -5.96 23.38
N GLU A 318 -17.99 -7.23 23.28
CA GLU A 318 -17.74 -7.88 22.00
C GLU A 318 -19.02 -8.35 21.29
N LEU A 319 -19.03 -8.32 19.95
CA LEU A 319 -20.13 -8.90 19.18
C LEU A 319 -20.18 -10.42 19.40
N ILE A 320 -21.35 -10.91 19.81
CA ILE A 320 -21.62 -12.35 19.93
C ILE A 320 -21.55 -13.01 18.56
N PHE A 321 -21.11 -14.27 18.53
CA PHE A 321 -21.23 -15.07 17.33
C PHE A 321 -22.74 -15.37 17.07
N PRO A 322 -23.26 -15.16 15.85
CA PRO A 322 -24.68 -15.33 15.57
C PRO A 322 -25.18 -16.75 15.89
N PRO A 323 -26.21 -16.91 16.76
CA PRO A 323 -26.70 -18.23 17.15
C PRO A 323 -27.22 -19.09 15.98
N GLU A 324 -27.80 -18.47 14.94
CA GLU A 324 -28.22 -19.19 13.72
C GLU A 324 -27.04 -19.93 13.06
N LEU A 325 -25.83 -19.34 13.07
CA LEU A 325 -24.66 -19.95 12.46
C LEU A 325 -24.09 -21.14 13.26
N LEU A 326 -24.37 -21.24 14.57
CA LEU A 326 -23.99 -22.41 15.38
C LEU A 326 -24.80 -23.65 14.98
N LEU A 327 -26.07 -23.44 14.63
CA LEU A 327 -27.01 -24.49 14.25
C LEU A 327 -27.08 -24.70 12.74
N ARG A 328 -26.44 -23.84 11.94
CA ARG A 328 -26.47 -23.90 10.49
C ARG A 328 -25.78 -25.16 10.00
N LYS A 329 -26.54 -25.99 9.28
CA LYS A 329 -26.00 -27.11 8.52
C LYS A 329 -25.33 -26.58 7.26
N ILE A 330 -24.10 -27.01 7.03
CA ILE A 330 -23.36 -26.68 5.81
C ILE A 330 -24.02 -27.44 4.65
N MET A 331 -24.32 -26.75 3.56
CA MET A 331 -24.96 -27.32 2.37
C MET A 331 -24.06 -27.19 1.14
N PRO A 332 -24.11 -28.14 0.19
CA PRO A 332 -23.47 -27.93 -1.11
C PRO A 332 -24.14 -26.76 -1.84
N LEU A 333 -23.34 -25.90 -2.50
CA LEU A 333 -23.85 -24.72 -3.21
C LEU A 333 -23.63 -24.82 -4.72
N SER A 334 -24.63 -24.40 -5.50
CA SER A 334 -24.54 -24.18 -6.94
C SER A 334 -25.14 -22.82 -7.26
N LEU A 335 -24.28 -21.87 -7.60
CA LEU A 335 -24.60 -20.45 -7.73
C LEU A 335 -24.05 -19.92 -9.05
N HIS A 336 -24.61 -18.81 -9.50
CA HIS A 336 -24.29 -18.13 -10.75
C HIS A 336 -23.70 -16.76 -10.50
N GLY A 337 -22.99 -16.26 -11.49
CA GLY A 337 -22.47 -14.91 -11.55
C GLY A 337 -22.71 -14.31 -12.92
N PHE A 338 -22.29 -13.06 -13.04
CA PHE A 338 -22.34 -12.33 -14.29
C PHE A 338 -21.53 -13.06 -15.39
N GLY A 339 -21.97 -12.94 -16.64
CA GLY A 339 -21.28 -13.50 -17.80
C GLY A 339 -21.31 -15.03 -17.90
N GLY A 340 -22.23 -15.72 -17.21
CA GLY A 340 -22.37 -17.17 -17.23
C GLY A 340 -21.49 -17.93 -16.23
N LEU A 341 -20.79 -17.20 -15.35
CA LEU A 341 -19.96 -17.78 -14.30
C LEU A 341 -20.77 -18.74 -13.42
N LYS A 342 -20.27 -19.97 -13.23
CA LYS A 342 -20.81 -20.96 -12.29
C LYS A 342 -19.88 -21.13 -11.11
N TRP A 343 -20.43 -21.07 -9.90
CA TRP A 343 -19.72 -21.26 -8.64
C TRP A 343 -20.29 -22.45 -7.88
N TYR A 344 -19.44 -23.43 -7.62
CA TYR A 344 -19.80 -24.62 -6.85
C TYR A 344 -19.05 -24.67 -5.52
N ARG A 345 -19.74 -25.11 -4.46
CA ARG A 345 -19.11 -25.48 -3.18
C ARG A 345 -19.50 -26.92 -2.82
N PRO A 346 -18.73 -27.94 -3.23
CA PRO A 346 -18.93 -29.31 -2.79
C PRO A 346 -18.50 -29.52 -1.33
N LEU A 347 -19.09 -30.53 -0.67
CA LEU A 347 -18.73 -30.94 0.70
C LEU A 347 -17.99 -32.28 0.77
N ARG A 348 -18.06 -33.07 -0.31
CA ARG A 348 -17.50 -34.42 -0.40
C ARG A 348 -16.50 -34.46 -1.55
N LEU A 349 -15.42 -35.22 -1.38
CA LEU A 349 -14.40 -35.38 -2.41
C LEU A 349 -15.00 -35.92 -3.72
N GLN A 350 -15.93 -36.88 -3.65
CA GLN A 350 -16.60 -37.45 -4.83
C GLN A 350 -17.33 -36.40 -5.66
N HIS A 351 -17.93 -35.38 -5.03
CA HIS A 351 -18.58 -34.29 -5.76
C HIS A 351 -17.55 -33.38 -6.46
N VAL A 352 -16.37 -33.17 -5.86
CA VAL A 352 -15.27 -32.44 -6.53
C VAL A 352 -14.83 -33.19 -7.78
N LEU A 353 -14.62 -34.50 -7.67
CA LEU A 353 -14.19 -35.37 -8.77
C LEU A 353 -15.23 -35.40 -9.88
N TYR A 354 -16.51 -35.54 -9.54
CA TYR A 354 -17.61 -35.46 -10.50
C TYR A 354 -17.69 -34.09 -11.20
N LEU A 355 -17.59 -32.99 -10.45
CA LEU A 355 -17.57 -31.65 -11.07
C LEU A 355 -16.35 -31.47 -11.97
N LYS A 356 -15.20 -32.04 -11.60
CA LYS A 356 -13.98 -32.00 -12.40
C LYS A 356 -14.10 -32.83 -13.68
N SER A 357 -14.80 -33.98 -13.66
CA SER A 357 -15.07 -34.76 -14.87
C SER A 357 -16.06 -34.05 -15.80
N CYS A 358 -17.08 -33.37 -15.24
CA CYS A 358 -18.02 -32.56 -16.01
C CYS A 358 -17.36 -31.29 -16.58
N TYR A 359 -16.45 -30.68 -15.82
CA TYR A 359 -15.79 -29.43 -16.16
C TYR A 359 -14.27 -29.56 -15.99
N PRO A 360 -13.55 -30.22 -16.93
CA PRO A 360 -12.10 -30.41 -16.82
C PRO A 360 -11.30 -29.09 -16.72
N GLU A 361 -11.82 -28.01 -17.28
CA GLU A 361 -11.19 -26.68 -17.21
C GLU A 361 -11.56 -25.87 -15.94
N ALA A 362 -12.40 -26.42 -15.06
CA ALA A 362 -12.80 -25.73 -13.84
C ALA A 362 -11.60 -25.42 -12.95
N LYS A 363 -11.58 -24.20 -12.41
CA LYS A 363 -10.56 -23.78 -11.45
C LYS A 363 -11.01 -24.08 -10.03
N LEU A 364 -10.14 -24.77 -9.30
CA LEU A 364 -10.32 -24.98 -7.87
C LEU A 364 -9.91 -23.71 -7.13
N VAL A 365 -10.76 -23.28 -6.18
CA VAL A 365 -10.55 -22.07 -5.40
C VAL A 365 -10.54 -22.43 -3.91
N VAL A 366 -9.55 -21.91 -3.19
CA VAL A 366 -9.48 -21.95 -1.72
C VAL A 366 -9.45 -20.51 -1.19
N GLY A 367 -8.27 -19.89 -1.17
CA GLY A 367 -8.10 -18.51 -0.70
C GLY A 367 -8.27 -17.42 -1.75
N ASN A 368 -8.39 -17.80 -3.03
CA ASN A 368 -8.47 -16.89 -4.18
C ASN A 368 -7.28 -15.91 -4.34
N THR A 369 -6.17 -16.13 -3.62
CA THR A 369 -5.01 -15.23 -3.58
C THR A 369 -4.14 -15.26 -4.85
N GLU A 370 -4.42 -16.19 -5.77
CA GLU A 370 -3.82 -16.22 -7.12
C GLU A 370 -4.90 -16.06 -8.19
N VAL A 371 -5.98 -16.85 -8.13
CA VAL A 371 -7.11 -16.76 -9.09
C VAL A 371 -7.70 -15.34 -9.13
N GLY A 372 -7.78 -14.65 -7.99
CA GLY A 372 -8.20 -13.24 -7.93
C GLY A 372 -7.23 -12.29 -8.63
N ILE A 373 -5.92 -12.58 -8.59
CA ILE A 373 -4.90 -11.78 -9.28
C ILE A 373 -4.94 -12.04 -10.79
N GLU A 374 -5.10 -13.30 -11.19
CA GLU A 374 -5.21 -13.68 -12.61
C GLU A 374 -6.45 -13.07 -13.25
N THR A 375 -7.60 -13.13 -12.57
CA THR A 375 -8.85 -12.54 -13.07
C THR A 375 -8.76 -11.02 -13.13
N LYS A 376 -8.24 -10.35 -12.09
CA LYS A 376 -8.18 -8.88 -12.03
C LYS A 376 -7.09 -8.27 -12.92
N PHE A 377 -5.86 -8.78 -12.88
CA PHE A 377 -4.70 -8.13 -13.52
C PHE A 377 -4.20 -8.84 -14.78
N LYS A 378 -4.51 -10.13 -14.97
CA LYS A 378 -4.17 -10.88 -16.19
C LYS A 378 -5.37 -11.08 -17.11
N ASN A 379 -6.54 -10.56 -16.73
CA ASN A 379 -7.81 -10.71 -17.45
C ASN A 379 -8.16 -12.18 -17.75
N ALA A 380 -7.77 -13.10 -16.86
CA ALA A 380 -8.10 -14.51 -17.00
C ALA A 380 -9.61 -14.72 -16.84
N GLN A 381 -10.22 -15.48 -17.75
CA GLN A 381 -11.66 -15.72 -17.77
C GLN A 381 -11.94 -17.17 -17.37
N TYR A 382 -12.54 -17.37 -16.20
CA TYR A 382 -12.89 -18.69 -15.68
C TYR A 382 -14.41 -18.82 -15.62
N GLN A 383 -14.96 -19.77 -16.39
CA GLN A 383 -16.42 -19.99 -16.45
C GLN A 383 -16.95 -20.83 -15.30
N VAL A 384 -16.11 -21.70 -14.71
CA VAL A 384 -16.49 -22.58 -13.61
C VAL A 384 -15.45 -22.51 -12.50
N LEU A 385 -15.90 -22.14 -11.31
CA LEU A 385 -15.11 -22.10 -10.07
C LEU A 385 -15.65 -23.12 -9.07
N ILE A 386 -14.75 -23.94 -8.51
CA ILE A 386 -15.10 -24.96 -7.52
C ILE A 386 -14.37 -24.65 -6.20
N CYS A 387 -15.12 -24.21 -5.20
CA CYS A 387 -14.61 -23.91 -3.87
C CYS A 387 -14.50 -25.18 -3.02
N VAL A 388 -13.26 -25.64 -2.79
CA VAL A 388 -12.98 -26.93 -2.13
C VAL A 388 -12.69 -26.81 -0.63
N THR A 389 -12.95 -25.63 -0.05
CA THR A 389 -12.65 -25.29 1.37
C THR A 389 -13.32 -26.19 2.40
N HIS A 390 -14.43 -26.86 2.05
CA HIS A 390 -15.24 -27.66 2.98
C HIS A 390 -15.04 -29.18 2.80
N VAL A 391 -14.17 -29.59 1.90
CA VAL A 391 -13.88 -31.01 1.63
C VAL A 391 -12.91 -31.51 2.69
N VAL A 392 -13.34 -32.48 3.49
CA VAL A 392 -12.63 -32.94 4.70
C VAL A 392 -11.25 -33.51 4.34
N GLU A 393 -11.17 -34.35 3.32
CA GLU A 393 -9.95 -35.01 2.88
C GLU A 393 -8.88 -34.01 2.43
N LEU A 394 -9.30 -32.92 1.79
CA LEU A 394 -8.38 -31.86 1.35
C LEU A 394 -7.94 -30.93 2.50
N ASN A 395 -8.61 -30.95 3.65
CA ASN A 395 -8.23 -30.18 4.84
C ASN A 395 -7.60 -31.04 5.94
N ALA A 396 -7.41 -32.35 5.69
CA ALA A 396 -6.79 -33.25 6.64
C ALA A 396 -5.33 -32.86 6.90
N LEU A 397 -4.89 -32.95 8.15
CA LEU A 397 -3.51 -32.73 8.54
C LEU A 397 -3.16 -33.79 9.59
N ASN A 398 -2.44 -34.82 9.15
CA ASN A 398 -2.15 -36.02 9.94
C ASN A 398 -0.64 -36.12 10.20
N VAL A 399 -0.26 -36.13 11.46
CA VAL A 399 1.13 -36.38 11.90
C VAL A 399 1.26 -37.88 12.16
N GLY A 400 2.03 -38.57 11.34
CA GLY A 400 2.24 -40.02 11.42
C GLY A 400 3.66 -40.41 11.85
N GLU A 401 3.95 -41.71 11.81
CA GLU A 401 5.28 -42.25 12.15
C GLU A 401 6.33 -41.93 11.08
N ASP A 402 5.95 -41.86 9.80
CA ASP A 402 6.89 -41.65 8.68
C ASP A 402 6.96 -40.19 8.17
N GLY A 403 6.05 -39.32 8.63
CA GLY A 403 5.99 -37.93 8.19
C GLY A 403 4.69 -37.22 8.54
N ILE A 404 4.46 -36.10 7.88
CA ILE A 404 3.20 -35.33 7.94
C ILE A 404 2.48 -35.45 6.61
N GLU A 405 1.23 -35.90 6.62
CA GLU A 405 0.32 -35.79 5.49
C GLU A 405 -0.50 -34.50 5.59
N ILE A 406 -0.39 -33.66 4.56
CA ILE A 406 -0.96 -32.31 4.50
C ILE A 406 -1.93 -32.24 3.32
N GLY A 407 -3.22 -32.11 3.58
CA GLY A 407 -4.24 -31.94 2.55
C GLY A 407 -4.05 -30.66 1.73
N ALA A 408 -4.42 -30.70 0.45
CA ALA A 408 -4.15 -29.59 -0.49
C ALA A 408 -4.87 -28.27 -0.14
N SER A 409 -5.98 -28.31 0.60
CA SER A 409 -6.74 -27.13 1.04
C SER A 409 -6.35 -26.61 2.42
N VAL A 410 -5.41 -27.27 3.12
CA VAL A 410 -4.87 -26.77 4.40
C VAL A 410 -4.35 -25.35 4.22
N ARG A 411 -4.79 -24.45 5.12
CA ARG A 411 -4.39 -23.04 5.10
C ARG A 411 -2.97 -22.89 5.64
N LEU A 412 -2.20 -21.94 5.10
CA LEU A 412 -0.81 -21.72 5.52
C LEU A 412 -0.68 -21.43 7.03
N THR A 413 -1.65 -20.73 7.63
CA THR A 413 -1.67 -20.49 9.09
C THR A 413 -1.89 -21.77 9.89
N GLN A 414 -2.72 -22.70 9.41
CA GLN A 414 -2.92 -24.00 10.06
C GLN A 414 -1.65 -24.86 9.97
N LEU A 415 -1.01 -24.88 8.79
CA LEU A 415 0.29 -25.53 8.62
C LEU A 415 1.33 -24.95 9.58
N GLN A 416 1.44 -23.61 9.67
CA GLN A 416 2.36 -22.94 10.58
C GLN A 416 2.16 -23.37 12.04
N GLN A 417 0.91 -23.43 12.51
CA GLN A 417 0.58 -23.84 13.89
C GLN A 417 0.97 -25.29 14.18
N VAL A 418 0.74 -26.20 13.25
CA VAL A 418 1.12 -27.62 13.44
C VAL A 418 2.63 -27.79 13.38
N LEU A 419 3.33 -27.12 12.45
CA LEU A 419 4.79 -27.16 12.39
C LEU A 419 5.43 -26.63 13.67
N GLN A 420 4.89 -25.56 14.26
CA GLN A 420 5.34 -25.05 15.57
C GLN A 420 5.22 -26.12 16.67
N LYS A 421 4.09 -26.84 16.70
CA LYS A 421 3.86 -27.93 17.66
C LYS A 421 4.84 -29.09 17.44
N VAL A 422 4.97 -29.55 16.19
CA VAL A 422 5.88 -30.65 15.82
C VAL A 422 7.33 -30.32 16.17
N VAL A 423 7.78 -29.09 15.88
CA VAL A 423 9.14 -28.63 16.21
C VAL A 423 9.40 -28.58 17.72
N ALA A 424 8.36 -28.38 18.54
CA ALA A 424 8.48 -28.35 20.00
C ALA A 424 8.44 -29.75 20.65
N GLU A 425 7.81 -30.74 20.00
CA GLU A 425 7.52 -32.04 20.61
C GLU A 425 8.41 -33.19 20.10
N ARG A 426 8.96 -33.10 18.88
CA ARG A 426 9.79 -34.16 18.26
C ARG A 426 11.29 -33.92 18.41
N ASP A 427 12.07 -34.97 18.16
CA ASP A 427 13.52 -34.92 18.23
C ASP A 427 14.11 -33.96 17.19
N SER A 428 15.22 -33.31 17.55
CA SER A 428 15.87 -32.27 16.74
C SER A 428 16.24 -32.74 15.32
N HIS A 429 16.59 -34.02 15.18
CA HIS A 429 17.02 -34.62 13.91
C HIS A 429 15.86 -34.95 12.96
N GLU A 430 14.62 -35.05 13.45
CA GLU A 430 13.44 -35.39 12.62
C GLU A 430 12.75 -34.16 11.99
N ILE A 431 13.07 -32.97 12.52
CA ILE A 431 12.30 -31.75 12.27
C ILE A 431 13.01 -30.72 11.38
N SER A 432 14.11 -31.09 10.71
CA SER A 432 14.92 -30.16 9.92
C SER A 432 14.09 -29.51 8.80
N SER A 433 13.36 -30.32 8.03
CA SER A 433 12.40 -29.84 7.01
C SER A 433 11.30 -28.94 7.59
N CYS A 434 10.77 -29.32 8.77
CA CYS A 434 9.70 -28.57 9.43
C CYS A 434 10.16 -27.17 9.86
N LYS A 435 11.38 -27.07 10.43
CA LYS A 435 12.01 -25.80 10.80
C LYS A 435 12.20 -24.89 9.58
N ALA A 436 12.68 -25.46 8.48
CA ALA A 436 12.92 -24.68 7.26
C ALA A 436 11.63 -24.10 6.66
N ILE A 437 10.57 -24.92 6.57
CA ILE A 437 9.25 -24.45 6.10
C ILE A 437 8.66 -23.41 7.06
N LEU A 438 8.79 -23.62 8.37
CA LEU A 438 8.28 -22.68 9.38
C LEU A 438 8.96 -21.31 9.29
N GLU A 439 10.29 -21.27 9.15
CA GLU A 439 11.04 -20.02 9.02
C GLU A 439 10.72 -19.32 7.69
N GLN A 440 10.51 -20.08 6.61
CA GLN A 440 10.11 -19.51 5.33
C GLN A 440 8.69 -18.88 5.38
N LEU A 441 7.76 -19.48 6.13
CA LEU A 441 6.40 -18.96 6.32
C LEU A 441 6.36 -17.65 7.11
N LYS A 442 7.34 -17.38 7.98
CA LYS A 442 7.48 -16.11 8.72
C LYS A 442 7.52 -14.91 7.77
N TRP A 443 8.18 -15.08 6.62
CA TRP A 443 8.39 -14.04 5.61
C TRP A 443 7.44 -14.18 4.39
N PHE A 444 6.42 -15.04 4.50
CA PHE A 444 5.45 -15.29 3.44
C PHE A 444 4.23 -14.39 3.61
N ALA A 445 4.13 -13.35 2.79
CA ALA A 445 2.99 -12.41 2.75
C ALA A 445 2.63 -11.81 4.12
N GLY A 446 1.46 -11.16 4.22
CA GLY A 446 0.81 -10.79 5.49
C GLY A 446 -0.06 -11.90 6.11
N LYS A 447 -0.48 -11.71 7.37
CA LYS A 447 -1.33 -12.66 8.10
C LYS A 447 -2.67 -12.89 7.39
N GLN A 448 -3.25 -11.85 6.82
CA GLN A 448 -4.50 -11.89 6.07
C GLN A 448 -4.46 -12.88 4.90
N ILE A 449 -3.35 -12.88 4.14
CA ILE A 449 -3.11 -13.83 3.05
C ILE A 449 -2.89 -15.24 3.61
N ARG A 450 -2.02 -15.41 4.63
CA ARG A 450 -1.75 -16.72 5.23
C ARG A 450 -2.99 -17.37 5.87
N ASN A 451 -3.99 -16.59 6.27
CA ASN A 451 -5.25 -17.10 6.84
C ASN A 451 -6.17 -17.76 5.81
N VAL A 452 -5.97 -17.51 4.51
CA VAL A 452 -6.84 -18.03 3.43
C VAL A 452 -6.08 -18.79 2.34
N ALA A 453 -4.82 -18.45 2.08
CA ALA A 453 -3.98 -19.16 1.11
C ALA A 453 -3.78 -20.61 1.54
N SER A 454 -3.88 -21.54 0.59
CA SER A 454 -3.68 -22.97 0.83
C SER A 454 -2.35 -23.47 0.31
N VAL A 455 -1.89 -24.56 0.92
CA VAL A 455 -0.65 -25.26 0.51
C VAL A 455 -0.75 -25.73 -0.95
N GLY A 456 -1.85 -26.41 -1.30
CA GLY A 456 -2.07 -26.88 -2.67
C GLY A 456 -2.25 -25.75 -3.68
N GLY A 457 -2.84 -24.62 -3.27
CA GLY A 457 -2.91 -23.42 -4.10
C GLY A 457 -1.50 -22.91 -4.45
N ASN A 458 -0.61 -22.83 -3.46
CA ASN A 458 0.78 -22.43 -3.68
C ASN A 458 1.55 -23.41 -4.59
N VAL A 459 1.40 -24.72 -4.36
CA VAL A 459 2.05 -25.77 -5.15
C VAL A 459 1.55 -25.78 -6.60
N CYS A 460 0.23 -25.88 -6.82
CA CYS A 460 -0.36 -26.00 -8.15
C CYS A 460 -0.25 -24.72 -8.98
N THR A 461 -0.09 -23.55 -8.35
CA THR A 461 0.21 -22.29 -9.07
C THR A 461 1.57 -22.38 -9.77
N ALA A 462 2.52 -23.16 -9.23
CA ALA A 462 3.85 -23.36 -9.79
C ALA A 462 4.55 -22.05 -10.18
N SER A 463 4.44 -21.04 -9.30
CA SER A 463 5.13 -19.77 -9.48
C SER A 463 6.64 -19.99 -9.45
N PRO A 464 7.43 -19.43 -10.38
CA PRO A 464 8.90 -19.57 -10.39
C PRO A 464 9.59 -19.02 -9.14
N ILE A 465 8.89 -18.17 -8.40
CA ILE A 465 9.30 -17.45 -7.19
C ILE A 465 8.54 -17.94 -5.95
N SER A 466 7.89 -19.11 -6.01
CA SER A 466 7.26 -19.70 -4.83
C SER A 466 8.32 -19.93 -3.75
N ASP A 467 8.04 -19.47 -2.53
CA ASP A 467 8.94 -19.67 -1.39
C ASP A 467 8.91 -21.11 -0.85
N LEU A 468 7.83 -21.86 -1.09
CA LEU A 468 7.68 -23.21 -0.54
C LEU A 468 8.06 -24.32 -1.52
N ASN A 469 7.91 -24.10 -2.83
CA ASN A 469 8.22 -25.12 -3.84
C ASN A 469 9.67 -25.62 -3.79
N PRO A 470 10.70 -24.76 -3.64
CA PRO A 470 12.08 -25.22 -3.44
C PRO A 470 12.25 -26.12 -2.22
N LEU A 471 11.51 -25.85 -1.14
CA LEU A 471 11.56 -26.65 0.09
C LEU A 471 10.87 -28.01 -0.08
N TRP A 472 9.69 -28.05 -0.73
CA TRP A 472 9.03 -29.33 -1.04
C TRP A 472 9.93 -30.26 -1.87
N MET A 473 10.61 -29.68 -2.86
CA MET A 473 11.56 -30.41 -3.71
C MET A 473 12.77 -30.89 -2.89
N ALA A 474 13.41 -30.00 -2.12
CA ALA A 474 14.61 -30.32 -1.35
C ALA A 474 14.35 -31.35 -0.23
N SER A 475 13.15 -31.34 0.37
CA SER A 475 12.74 -32.25 1.44
C SER A 475 12.26 -33.63 0.96
N ASN A 476 12.41 -33.98 -0.32
CA ASN A 476 11.87 -35.22 -0.90
C ASN A 476 10.36 -35.41 -0.64
N ALA A 477 9.59 -34.32 -0.60
CA ALA A 477 8.15 -34.42 -0.40
C ALA A 477 7.49 -35.20 -1.56
N LYS A 478 6.43 -35.95 -1.25
CA LYS A 478 5.66 -36.72 -2.24
C LYS A 478 4.27 -36.12 -2.36
N PHE A 479 3.80 -35.89 -3.59
CA PHE A 479 2.47 -35.37 -3.88
C PHE A 479 1.57 -36.50 -4.32
N ARG A 480 0.40 -36.62 -3.67
CA ARG A 480 -0.64 -37.59 -4.02
C ARG A 480 -1.67 -36.90 -4.89
N LEU A 481 -1.85 -37.42 -6.10
CA LEU A 481 -2.82 -36.96 -7.08
C LEU A 481 -3.93 -37.99 -7.16
N ILE A 482 -5.18 -37.52 -7.19
CA ILE A 482 -6.36 -38.38 -7.33
C ILE A 482 -7.07 -38.03 -8.62
N ASP A 483 -7.43 -39.03 -9.41
CA ASP A 483 -8.21 -38.85 -10.64
C ASP A 483 -9.73 -38.88 -10.38
N CYS A 484 -10.53 -38.62 -11.42
CA CYS A 484 -11.99 -38.58 -11.32
C CYS A 484 -12.61 -39.95 -11.01
N GLU A 485 -11.89 -41.05 -11.23
CA GLU A 485 -12.31 -42.43 -10.91
C GLU A 485 -11.95 -42.82 -9.46
N GLY A 486 -11.14 -41.99 -8.78
CA GLY A 486 -10.68 -42.20 -7.41
C GLY A 486 -9.36 -42.95 -7.30
N ASN A 487 -8.66 -43.22 -8.41
CA ASN A 487 -7.33 -43.82 -8.36
C ASN A 487 -6.31 -42.78 -7.91
N ILE A 488 -5.34 -43.21 -7.11
CA ILE A 488 -4.31 -42.33 -6.55
C ILE A 488 -2.94 -42.69 -7.11
N ARG A 489 -2.25 -41.71 -7.68
CA ARG A 489 -0.82 -41.82 -8.02
C ARG A 489 0.01 -40.89 -7.15
N THR A 490 1.25 -41.27 -6.91
CA THR A 490 2.21 -40.50 -6.11
C THR A 490 3.38 -40.05 -6.98
N VAL A 491 3.74 -38.77 -6.88
CA VAL A 491 4.85 -38.15 -7.64
C VAL A 491 5.79 -37.45 -6.65
N PHE A 492 7.09 -37.46 -6.89
CA PHE A 492 8.01 -36.66 -6.09
C PHE A 492 7.89 -35.17 -6.44
N ALA A 493 8.00 -34.29 -5.45
CA ALA A 493 7.90 -32.85 -5.66
C ALA A 493 8.88 -32.32 -6.72
N LYS A 494 10.09 -32.90 -6.81
CA LYS A 494 11.10 -32.53 -7.81
C LYS A 494 10.68 -32.81 -9.26
N ASP A 495 9.83 -33.80 -9.47
CA ASP A 495 9.38 -34.25 -10.80
C ASP A 495 8.02 -33.63 -11.18
N PHE A 496 7.38 -32.92 -10.25
CA PHE A 496 6.04 -32.37 -10.42
C PHE A 496 6.00 -31.07 -11.24
N PHE A 497 7.04 -30.24 -11.18
CA PHE A 497 7.09 -28.94 -11.86
C PHE A 497 7.68 -29.09 -13.26
N LEU A 498 6.85 -28.94 -14.29
CA LEU A 498 7.22 -29.26 -15.68
C LEU A 498 7.66 -28.05 -16.51
N GLY A 499 7.37 -26.83 -16.05
CA GLY A 499 7.63 -25.60 -16.80
C GLY A 499 6.99 -24.37 -16.16
N TYR A 500 7.00 -23.25 -16.87
CA TYR A 500 6.38 -22.00 -16.42
C TYR A 500 4.89 -22.22 -16.09
N ARG A 501 4.55 -22.17 -14.79
CA ARG A 501 3.19 -22.41 -14.29
C ARG A 501 2.55 -23.72 -14.80
N LYS A 502 3.38 -24.73 -15.07
CA LYS A 502 2.94 -26.03 -15.57
C LYS A 502 3.35 -27.13 -14.59
N VAL A 503 2.38 -27.98 -14.23
CA VAL A 503 2.54 -29.07 -13.27
C VAL A 503 2.14 -30.41 -13.87
N ASP A 504 2.63 -31.50 -13.29
CA ASP A 504 2.24 -32.88 -13.62
C ASP A 504 0.89 -33.22 -12.97
N ILE A 505 -0.17 -32.55 -13.42
CA ILE A 505 -1.57 -32.88 -13.09
C ILE A 505 -2.31 -33.06 -14.42
N ARG A 506 -2.95 -34.22 -14.61
CA ARG A 506 -3.80 -34.50 -15.77
C ARG A 506 -5.13 -33.75 -15.66
N HIS A 507 -5.84 -33.58 -16.78
CA HIS A 507 -7.10 -32.82 -16.83
C HIS A 507 -8.21 -33.35 -15.90
N ASP A 508 -8.13 -34.63 -15.56
CA ASP A 508 -9.04 -35.43 -14.74
C ASP A 508 -8.48 -35.64 -13.32
N GLU A 509 -7.37 -34.98 -12.96
CA GLU A 509 -6.72 -35.10 -11.67
C GLU A 509 -6.82 -33.82 -10.83
N ILE A 510 -6.71 -34.01 -9.51
CA ILE A 510 -6.48 -32.94 -8.54
C ILE A 510 -5.37 -33.33 -7.56
N LEU A 511 -4.70 -32.34 -6.97
CA LEU A 511 -3.81 -32.57 -5.84
C LEU A 511 -4.64 -32.89 -4.60
N LEU A 512 -4.45 -34.08 -4.04
CA LEU A 512 -5.15 -34.54 -2.83
C LEU A 512 -4.39 -34.10 -1.56
N SER A 513 -3.14 -34.52 -1.45
CA SER A 513 -2.30 -34.27 -0.28
C SER A 513 -0.80 -34.27 -0.61
N ILE A 514 -0.02 -33.76 0.33
CA ILE A 514 1.44 -33.71 0.33
C ILE A 514 1.94 -34.51 1.52
N LEU A 515 2.82 -35.48 1.28
CA LEU A 515 3.53 -36.22 2.32
C LEU A 515 4.92 -35.62 2.48
N LEU A 516 5.17 -35.02 3.64
CA LEU A 516 6.48 -34.51 4.06
C LEU A 516 7.16 -35.53 4.99
N PRO A 517 8.24 -36.21 4.56
CA PRO A 517 8.92 -37.21 5.40
C PRO A 517 9.69 -36.57 6.55
N TRP A 518 9.88 -37.33 7.64
CA TRP A 518 10.83 -36.96 8.69
C TRP A 518 12.27 -36.98 8.19
N THR A 519 13.10 -36.10 8.74
CA THR A 519 14.53 -36.09 8.45
C THR A 519 15.28 -37.13 9.28
N ARG A 520 16.37 -37.65 8.72
CA ARG A 520 17.24 -38.64 9.38
C ARG A 520 18.27 -37.95 10.29
N PRO A 521 18.91 -38.69 11.22
CA PRO A 521 20.13 -38.20 11.86
C PRO A 521 21.15 -37.71 10.84
N PHE A 522 21.76 -36.55 11.07
CA PHE A 522 22.69 -35.88 10.16
C PHE A 522 22.11 -35.51 8.78
N GLU A 523 20.79 -35.30 8.70
CA GLU A 523 20.11 -34.73 7.54
C GLU A 523 19.66 -33.29 7.84
N PHE A 524 20.26 -32.35 7.11
CA PHE A 524 20.13 -30.93 7.33
C PHE A 524 19.33 -30.29 6.20
N VAL A 525 18.30 -29.52 6.54
CA VAL A 525 17.48 -28.76 5.58
C VAL A 525 17.48 -27.29 5.98
N LYS A 526 17.71 -26.40 5.01
CA LYS A 526 17.72 -24.95 5.24
C LYS A 526 17.06 -24.17 4.12
N GLU A 527 16.34 -23.14 4.53
CA GLU A 527 15.64 -22.14 3.74
C GLU A 527 16.46 -20.87 3.52
N PHE A 528 16.28 -20.23 2.36
CA PHE A 528 16.81 -18.89 2.10
C PHE A 528 15.83 -18.09 1.25
N LYS A 529 15.69 -16.80 1.55
CA LYS A 529 14.92 -15.84 0.76
C LYS A 529 15.63 -14.49 0.75
N GLN A 530 15.71 -13.89 -0.44
CA GLN A 530 16.06 -12.48 -0.61
C GLN A 530 14.99 -11.80 -1.45
N ALA A 531 14.52 -10.64 -0.99
CA ALA A 531 13.51 -9.81 -1.63
C ALA A 531 13.91 -8.32 -1.52
N HIS A 532 13.11 -7.39 -2.05
CA HIS A 532 13.37 -5.96 -1.88
C HIS A 532 13.04 -5.48 -0.46
N ARG A 533 12.02 -6.07 0.15
CA ARG A 533 11.62 -5.91 1.56
C ARG A 533 11.57 -7.29 2.23
N ARG A 534 11.83 -7.33 3.54
CA ARG A 534 11.79 -8.59 4.31
C ARG A 534 10.38 -9.18 4.39
N GLU A 535 9.40 -8.35 4.76
CA GLU A 535 8.02 -8.76 4.93
C GLU A 535 7.17 -8.50 3.69
N ASP A 536 6.18 -9.37 3.45
CA ASP A 536 5.15 -9.21 2.42
C ASP A 536 5.70 -8.78 1.05
N ASP A 537 6.70 -9.52 0.57
CA ASP A 537 7.35 -9.26 -0.71
C ASP A 537 7.68 -10.56 -1.44
N ILE A 538 7.76 -10.45 -2.77
CA ILE A 538 8.13 -11.51 -3.68
C ILE A 538 9.64 -11.76 -3.61
N ALA A 539 10.06 -13.03 -3.63
CA ALA A 539 11.46 -13.37 -3.70
C ALA A 539 12.10 -12.95 -5.04
N LEU A 540 13.26 -12.30 -4.96
CA LEU A 540 14.19 -12.16 -6.08
C LEU A 540 14.89 -13.49 -6.37
N VAL A 541 15.39 -14.12 -5.30
CA VAL A 541 15.89 -15.50 -5.28
C VAL A 541 15.51 -16.09 -3.93
N ASN A 542 15.03 -17.32 -3.95
CA ASN A 542 14.86 -18.15 -2.76
C ASN A 542 15.48 -19.53 -3.00
N ALA A 543 15.70 -20.30 -1.94
CA ALA A 543 16.27 -21.63 -2.04
C ALA A 543 15.80 -22.55 -0.91
N GLY A 544 15.68 -23.83 -1.27
CA GLY A 544 15.62 -24.95 -0.33
C GLY A 544 16.83 -25.84 -0.55
N MET A 545 17.59 -26.09 0.51
CA MET A 545 18.81 -26.89 0.44
C MET A 545 18.76 -28.00 1.46
N ARG A 546 19.13 -29.21 1.05
CA ARG A 546 19.25 -30.38 1.90
C ARG A 546 20.57 -31.09 1.67
N ALA A 547 21.23 -31.48 2.75
CA ALA A 547 22.36 -32.41 2.73
C ALA A 547 22.18 -33.48 3.81
N TYR A 548 22.35 -34.73 3.41
CA TYR A 548 22.45 -35.87 4.32
C TYR A 548 23.87 -36.40 4.25
N ILE A 549 24.55 -36.36 5.39
CA ILE A 549 25.96 -36.75 5.52
C ILE A 549 26.11 -37.95 6.45
N ARG A 550 27.12 -38.78 6.19
CA ARG A 550 27.44 -39.96 6.98
C ARG A 550 28.93 -40.00 7.28
N GLU A 551 29.27 -40.58 8.42
CA GLU A 551 30.65 -40.86 8.76
C GLU A 551 31.13 -42.11 8.03
N GLU A 552 32.20 -41.99 7.25
CA GLU A 552 32.90 -43.07 6.56
C GLU A 552 34.42 -42.85 6.72
N ASN A 553 35.13 -43.80 7.32
CA ASN A 553 36.59 -43.73 7.53
C ASN A 553 37.07 -42.44 8.22
N GLU A 554 36.40 -42.00 9.29
CA GLU A 554 36.63 -40.73 10.02
C GLU A 554 36.33 -39.44 9.22
N ASP A 555 35.82 -39.57 8.00
CA ASP A 555 35.40 -38.46 7.15
C ASP A 555 33.88 -38.36 7.04
N TRP A 556 33.36 -37.14 6.94
CA TRP A 556 31.94 -36.89 6.73
C TRP A 556 31.62 -36.73 5.25
N ILE A 557 30.96 -37.73 4.68
CA ILE A 557 30.70 -37.87 3.25
C ILE A 557 29.23 -37.55 2.95
N ILE A 558 28.98 -36.85 1.85
CA ILE A 558 27.62 -36.56 1.36
C ILE A 558 27.00 -37.82 0.75
N ALA A 559 26.00 -38.37 1.45
CA ALA A 559 25.27 -39.56 1.04
C ALA A 559 24.04 -39.25 0.18
N ASP A 560 23.42 -38.08 0.36
CA ASP A 560 22.29 -37.59 -0.43
C ASP A 560 22.22 -36.05 -0.32
N VAL A 561 21.82 -35.37 -1.38
CA VAL A 561 21.82 -33.90 -1.46
C VAL A 561 20.76 -33.40 -2.43
N SER A 562 20.13 -32.27 -2.09
CA SER A 562 19.25 -31.56 -3.01
C SER A 562 19.41 -30.05 -2.82
N ILE A 563 19.63 -29.34 -3.92
CA ILE A 563 19.89 -27.90 -3.93
C ILE A 563 18.94 -27.29 -4.96
N VAL A 564 17.94 -26.57 -4.48
CA VAL A 564 16.83 -26.06 -5.30
C VAL A 564 16.68 -24.57 -5.14
N TYR A 565 16.54 -23.84 -6.25
CA TYR A 565 16.37 -22.39 -6.28
C TYR A 565 15.06 -21.97 -6.94
N GLY A 566 14.44 -20.90 -6.46
CA GLY A 566 13.43 -20.14 -7.19
C GLY A 566 13.95 -18.75 -7.59
N GLY A 567 13.25 -18.11 -8.54
CA GLY A 567 13.60 -16.78 -9.06
C GLY A 567 14.77 -16.75 -10.06
N VAL A 568 15.37 -17.90 -10.38
CA VAL A 568 16.51 -18.02 -11.30
C VAL A 568 16.16 -18.65 -12.66
N ALA A 569 14.98 -19.25 -12.77
CA ALA A 569 14.47 -19.89 -13.98
C ALA A 569 12.95 -19.72 -14.08
N ALA A 570 12.34 -20.30 -15.12
CA ALA A 570 10.89 -20.28 -15.31
C ALA A 570 10.12 -21.24 -14.38
N LEU A 571 10.81 -22.01 -13.54
CA LEU A 571 10.27 -22.89 -12.51
C LEU A 571 11.29 -23.02 -11.36
N SER A 572 10.92 -23.66 -10.26
CA SER A 572 11.87 -24.01 -9.19
C SER A 572 12.92 -25.00 -9.70
N LEU A 573 14.17 -24.56 -9.80
CA LEU A 573 15.25 -25.29 -10.49
C LEU A 573 16.10 -26.09 -9.49
N SER A 574 16.18 -27.41 -9.67
CA SER A 574 17.21 -28.24 -9.03
C SER A 574 18.54 -28.06 -9.78
N SER A 575 19.62 -27.79 -9.04
CA SER A 575 20.97 -27.67 -9.60
C SER A 575 21.59 -29.07 -9.78
N SER A 576 21.09 -29.82 -10.77
CA SER A 576 21.37 -31.25 -10.90
C SER A 576 22.83 -31.57 -11.22
N ARG A 577 23.59 -30.68 -11.88
CA ARG A 577 25.03 -30.92 -12.09
C ARG A 577 25.79 -30.75 -10.79
N THR A 578 25.43 -29.74 -10.02
CA THR A 578 25.98 -29.47 -8.69
C THR A 578 25.68 -30.62 -7.73
N GLU A 579 24.42 -31.09 -7.68
CA GLU A 579 24.02 -32.24 -6.85
C GLU A 579 24.83 -33.49 -7.21
N LYS A 580 24.98 -33.81 -8.50
CA LYS A 580 25.82 -34.95 -8.96
C LYS A 580 27.28 -34.82 -8.55
N TYR A 581 27.83 -33.60 -8.58
CA TYR A 581 29.21 -33.36 -8.16
C TYR A 581 29.40 -33.54 -6.65
N LEU A 582 28.41 -33.12 -5.85
CA LEU A 582 28.44 -33.18 -4.38
C LEU A 582 28.37 -34.62 -3.83
N MET A 583 27.67 -35.53 -4.52
CA MET A 583 27.52 -36.93 -4.08
C MET A 583 28.88 -37.62 -3.85
N GLY A 584 29.04 -38.25 -2.69
CA GLY A 584 30.26 -38.97 -2.33
C GLY A 584 31.47 -38.08 -2.00
N LYS A 585 31.30 -36.75 -1.93
CA LYS A 585 32.36 -35.83 -1.53
C LYS A 585 32.43 -35.66 -0.03
N LYS A 586 33.65 -35.41 0.47
CA LYS A 586 33.91 -35.00 1.85
C LYS A 586 33.42 -33.58 2.08
N TRP A 587 32.77 -33.35 3.21
CA TRP A 587 32.32 -32.02 3.63
C TRP A 587 33.48 -31.21 4.22
N ASP A 588 34.26 -30.55 3.37
CA ASP A 588 35.41 -29.74 3.78
C ASP A 588 35.51 -28.39 3.02
N LYS A 589 36.52 -27.59 3.36
CA LYS A 589 36.71 -26.28 2.71
C LYS A 589 36.97 -26.39 1.21
N LYS A 590 37.63 -27.45 0.76
CA LYS A 590 37.91 -27.67 -0.66
C LYS A 590 36.61 -27.92 -1.43
N LEU A 591 35.68 -28.68 -0.86
CA LEU A 591 34.35 -28.87 -1.40
C LEU A 591 33.64 -27.53 -1.66
N LEU A 592 33.66 -26.61 -0.69
CA LEU A 592 33.04 -25.29 -0.85
C LEU A 592 33.63 -24.53 -2.06
N GLU A 593 34.95 -24.47 -2.18
CA GLU A 593 35.62 -23.77 -3.28
C GLU A 593 35.27 -24.38 -4.65
N ASP A 594 35.29 -25.71 -4.73
CA ASP A 594 34.95 -26.44 -5.96
C ASP A 594 33.48 -26.25 -6.36
N VAL A 595 32.56 -26.36 -5.40
CA VAL A 595 31.11 -26.25 -5.66
C VAL A 595 30.70 -24.85 -6.09
N LEU A 596 31.32 -23.80 -5.53
CA LEU A 596 31.06 -22.42 -5.96
C LEU A 596 31.44 -22.19 -7.43
N ASN A 597 32.38 -22.96 -7.99
CA ASN A 597 32.70 -22.91 -9.41
C ASN A 597 31.70 -23.71 -10.25
N VAL A 598 31.31 -24.90 -9.80
CA VAL A 598 30.28 -25.73 -10.48
C VAL A 598 28.94 -24.99 -10.55
N LEU A 599 28.51 -24.34 -9.47
CA LEU A 599 27.24 -23.59 -9.42
C LEU A 599 27.16 -22.45 -10.44
N LYS A 600 28.29 -21.78 -10.75
CA LYS A 600 28.33 -20.71 -11.77
C LYS A 600 27.99 -21.23 -13.16
N GLU A 601 28.35 -22.48 -13.45
CA GLU A 601 28.07 -23.12 -14.73
C GLU A 601 26.68 -23.75 -14.76
N ASP A 602 26.19 -24.24 -13.62
CA ASP A 602 24.90 -24.92 -13.51
C ASP A 602 23.71 -23.95 -13.61
N ILE A 603 23.83 -22.75 -13.02
CA ILE A 603 22.77 -21.74 -13.00
C ILE A 603 23.11 -20.57 -13.92
N ASN A 604 22.59 -20.63 -15.15
CA ASN A 604 22.76 -19.55 -16.13
C ASN A 604 21.55 -18.61 -16.18
N ILE A 605 21.74 -17.37 -15.72
CA ILE A 605 20.75 -16.28 -15.84
C ILE A 605 21.24 -15.30 -16.91
N PRO A 606 20.58 -15.20 -18.08
CA PRO A 606 20.99 -14.24 -19.11
C PRO A 606 20.70 -12.79 -18.67
N GLU A 607 21.40 -11.81 -19.24
CA GLU A 607 21.24 -10.39 -18.85
C GLU A 607 19.82 -9.86 -19.11
N ASN A 608 19.16 -10.37 -20.16
CA ASN A 608 17.78 -10.03 -20.52
C ASN A 608 16.73 -10.91 -19.80
N ALA A 609 17.12 -11.67 -18.77
CA ALA A 609 16.18 -12.50 -18.03
C ALA A 609 15.05 -11.65 -17.39
N PRO A 610 13.79 -12.09 -17.45
CA PRO A 610 12.69 -11.44 -16.74
C PRO A 610 13.01 -11.23 -15.25
N GLY A 611 12.63 -10.07 -14.73
CA GLY A 611 12.97 -9.61 -13.37
C GLY A 611 14.31 -8.87 -13.25
N GLY A 612 15.13 -8.81 -14.31
CA GLY A 612 16.38 -8.04 -14.31
C GLY A 612 17.40 -8.54 -13.28
N MET A 613 18.30 -7.65 -12.83
CA MET A 613 19.26 -7.91 -11.73
C MET A 613 20.05 -9.23 -11.88
N ALA A 614 20.41 -9.61 -13.11
CA ALA A 614 20.98 -10.93 -13.39
C ALA A 614 22.27 -11.21 -12.60
N GLU A 615 23.16 -10.23 -12.51
CA GLU A 615 24.40 -10.33 -11.72
C GLU A 615 24.13 -10.52 -10.21
N PHE A 616 23.18 -9.74 -9.66
CA PHE A 616 22.79 -9.86 -8.25
C PHE A 616 22.16 -11.22 -7.95
N ARG A 617 21.25 -11.69 -8.82
CA ARG A 617 20.62 -13.02 -8.67
C ARG A 617 21.64 -14.16 -8.76
N LYS A 618 22.60 -14.09 -9.68
CA LYS A 618 23.74 -15.05 -9.74
C LYS A 618 24.57 -15.03 -8.46
N SER A 619 24.84 -13.85 -7.91
CA SER A 619 25.60 -13.72 -6.66
C SER A 619 24.86 -14.31 -5.46
N LEU A 620 23.53 -14.22 -5.45
CA LEU A 620 22.69 -14.80 -4.39
C LEU A 620 22.71 -16.32 -4.37
N THR A 621 22.75 -16.99 -5.53
CA THR A 621 22.82 -18.47 -5.56
C THR A 621 24.09 -18.97 -4.87
N LEU A 622 25.22 -18.37 -5.21
CA LEU A 622 26.51 -18.65 -4.57
C LEU A 622 26.49 -18.33 -3.07
N SER A 623 25.91 -17.18 -2.71
CA SER A 623 25.83 -16.72 -1.32
C SER A 623 24.95 -17.61 -0.44
N PHE A 624 23.86 -18.15 -0.98
CA PHE A 624 22.99 -19.08 -0.26
C PHE A 624 23.67 -20.43 -0.04
N PHE A 625 24.34 -20.99 -1.06
CA PHE A 625 25.12 -22.22 -0.87
C PHE A 625 26.25 -22.01 0.15
N PHE A 626 26.96 -20.88 0.07
CA PHE A 626 27.98 -20.52 1.07
C PHE A 626 27.41 -20.48 2.49
N LYS A 627 26.25 -19.85 2.69
CA LYS A 627 25.59 -19.80 4.01
C LYS A 627 25.11 -21.17 4.47
N PHE A 628 24.59 -21.99 3.57
CA PHE A 628 24.20 -23.38 3.87
C PHE A 628 25.40 -24.20 4.32
N PHE A 629 26.51 -24.10 3.58
CA PHE A 629 27.75 -24.78 3.91
C PHE A 629 28.23 -24.41 5.32
N MET A 630 28.31 -23.11 5.60
CA MET A 630 28.71 -22.60 6.91
C MET A 630 27.75 -23.05 8.01
N TRP A 631 26.44 -23.06 7.75
CA TRP A 631 25.45 -23.44 8.74
C TRP A 631 25.56 -24.92 9.12
N VAL A 632 25.58 -25.84 8.16
CA VAL A 632 25.76 -27.28 8.44
C VAL A 632 27.10 -27.54 9.15
N THR A 633 28.17 -26.83 8.74
CA THR A 633 29.47 -26.94 9.41
C THR A 633 29.41 -26.53 10.87
N HIS A 634 28.62 -25.50 11.20
CA HIS A 634 28.41 -25.07 12.57
C HIS A 634 27.59 -26.09 13.37
N GLU A 635 26.48 -26.62 12.84
CA GLU A 635 25.67 -27.64 13.51
C GLU A 635 26.51 -28.89 13.84
N MET A 636 27.30 -29.38 12.87
CA MET A 636 28.21 -30.52 13.06
C MET A 636 29.29 -30.26 14.11
N ASN A 637 29.80 -29.03 14.18
CA ASN A 637 30.80 -28.64 15.17
C ASN A 637 30.20 -28.52 16.58
N VAL A 638 28.96 -28.05 16.71
CA VAL A 638 28.24 -27.99 18.01
C VAL A 638 28.02 -29.39 18.58
N GLU A 639 27.78 -30.38 17.72
CA GLU A 639 27.68 -31.80 18.10
C GLU A 639 29.04 -32.49 18.33
N GLY A 640 30.15 -31.78 18.13
CA GLY A 640 31.51 -32.28 18.38
C GLY A 640 32.08 -33.18 17.27
N HIS A 641 31.43 -33.24 16.10
CA HIS A 641 31.81 -34.11 15.00
C HIS A 641 32.92 -33.54 14.10
N PHE A 642 33.12 -32.22 14.11
CA PHE A 642 34.21 -31.55 13.39
C PHE A 642 35.30 -31.05 14.36
N LYS A 643 36.57 -31.36 14.05
CA LYS A 643 37.74 -30.95 14.85
C LYS A 643 38.07 -29.45 14.68
N GLU A 644 37.80 -28.90 13.50
CA GLU A 644 38.00 -27.49 13.17
C GLU A 644 36.65 -26.85 12.87
N GLY A 645 36.13 -26.08 13.84
CA GLY A 645 34.89 -25.32 13.68
C GLY A 645 35.06 -24.02 12.89
N LEU A 646 33.97 -23.24 12.81
CA LEU A 646 34.02 -21.90 12.23
C LEU A 646 34.78 -20.93 13.13
N HIS A 647 35.56 -20.03 12.53
CA HIS A 647 36.16 -18.93 13.27
C HIS A 647 35.06 -17.98 13.78
N ALA A 648 35.25 -17.39 14.97
CA ALA A 648 34.24 -16.54 15.62
C ALA A 648 33.71 -15.41 14.71
N THR A 649 34.57 -14.81 13.88
CA THR A 649 34.18 -13.74 12.93
C THR A 649 33.30 -14.21 11.78
N GLN A 650 33.29 -15.52 11.48
CA GLN A 650 32.51 -16.13 10.41
C GLN A 650 31.07 -16.49 10.85
N LEU A 651 30.81 -16.63 12.15
CA LEU A 651 29.46 -16.92 12.70
C LEU A 651 28.41 -15.89 12.26
N SER A 652 28.83 -14.66 11.95
CA SER A 652 27.99 -13.61 11.38
C SER A 652 27.28 -13.99 10.07
N ALA A 653 27.78 -14.96 9.30
CA ALA A 653 27.15 -15.44 8.07
C ALA A 653 25.85 -16.23 8.31
N ILE A 654 25.79 -16.95 9.43
CA ILE A 654 24.73 -17.93 9.74
C ILE A 654 23.78 -17.46 10.83
N GLN A 655 24.10 -16.35 11.50
CA GLN A 655 23.21 -15.77 12.50
C GLN A 655 21.86 -15.45 11.85
N PRO A 656 20.72 -15.91 12.39
CA PRO A 656 19.41 -15.54 11.85
C PRO A 656 19.17 -14.04 11.99
N TYR A 657 18.28 -13.50 11.17
CA TYR A 657 17.79 -12.15 11.40
C TYR A 657 16.73 -12.20 12.49
N SER A 658 16.90 -11.38 13.52
CA SER A 658 15.85 -11.08 14.49
C SER A 658 15.55 -9.59 14.42
N ARG A 659 14.26 -9.26 14.33
CA ARG A 659 13.80 -7.87 14.37
C ARG A 659 13.79 -7.42 15.83
N PRO A 660 14.58 -6.40 16.22
CA PRO A 660 14.48 -5.85 17.56
C PRO A 660 13.18 -5.07 17.73
N SER A 661 12.60 -5.05 18.94
CA SER A 661 11.43 -4.22 19.26
C SER A 661 11.70 -2.75 18.89
N SER A 662 10.77 -2.13 18.17
CA SER A 662 10.92 -0.75 17.70
C SER A 662 10.57 0.25 18.81
N PHE A 663 11.54 0.91 19.43
CA PHE A 663 11.30 1.97 20.44
C PHE A 663 11.56 3.36 19.86
N GLY A 664 10.77 4.36 20.29
CA GLY A 664 11.01 5.77 19.97
C GLY A 664 10.60 6.68 21.12
N SER A 665 11.39 7.73 21.36
CA SER A 665 11.01 8.86 22.20
C SER A 665 10.65 10.07 21.34
N GLN A 666 9.75 10.92 21.83
CA GLN A 666 9.41 12.20 21.21
C GLN A 666 9.46 13.30 22.26
N SER A 667 10.07 14.43 21.92
CA SER A 667 10.22 15.59 22.79
C SER A 667 9.83 16.86 22.05
N TYR A 668 9.07 17.74 22.71
CA TYR A 668 8.61 19.02 22.16
C TYR A 668 8.32 20.00 23.29
N GLU A 669 8.31 21.31 22.97
CA GLU A 669 7.98 22.37 23.91
C GLU A 669 6.47 22.66 23.90
N LEU A 670 5.87 22.72 25.09
CA LEU A 670 4.48 23.14 25.24
C LEU A 670 4.41 24.67 25.32
N ALA A 671 4.17 25.31 24.18
CA ALA A 671 3.90 26.74 24.13
C ALA A 671 2.40 27.01 24.37
N ARG A 672 2.06 27.88 25.33
CA ARG A 672 0.68 28.35 25.54
C ARG A 672 0.54 29.80 25.08
N HIS A 673 0.19 30.00 23.81
CA HIS A 673 -0.30 31.29 23.31
C HIS A 673 -1.79 31.16 22.98
N GLY A 674 -2.67 31.59 23.87
CA GLY A 674 -4.13 31.37 23.76
C GLY A 674 -4.59 30.02 24.32
N THR A 675 -5.71 29.50 23.80
CA THR A 675 -6.36 28.29 24.33
C THR A 675 -5.98 26.99 23.61
N ALA A 676 -5.77 26.99 22.28
CA ALA A 676 -5.64 25.75 21.50
C ALA A 676 -4.30 25.59 20.73
N VAL A 677 -3.64 26.68 20.34
CA VAL A 677 -2.35 26.64 19.61
C VAL A 677 -1.21 26.17 20.52
N GLY A 678 -0.35 25.29 20.01
CA GLY A 678 0.80 24.72 20.75
C GLY A 678 0.47 23.47 21.58
N LEU A 679 -0.80 23.05 21.63
CA LEU A 679 -1.23 21.80 22.26
C LEU A 679 -1.23 20.64 21.25
N PRO A 680 -0.89 19.41 21.69
CA PRO A 680 -0.89 18.20 20.86
C PRO A 680 -2.33 17.68 20.65
N MET A 681 -3.17 18.48 20.00
CA MET A 681 -4.55 18.09 19.71
C MET A 681 -4.57 16.94 18.70
N ILE A 682 -5.41 15.93 18.95
CA ILE A 682 -5.66 14.89 17.96
C ILE A 682 -6.25 15.50 16.68
N HIS A 683 -5.99 14.86 15.55
CA HIS A 683 -6.56 15.26 14.28
C HIS A 683 -8.10 15.30 14.37
N LEU A 684 -8.74 16.38 13.91
CA LEU A 684 -10.20 16.58 14.07
C LEU A 684 -11.05 15.44 13.48
N SER A 685 -10.59 14.85 12.37
CA SER A 685 -11.26 13.68 11.76
C SER A 685 -10.81 12.34 12.35
N SER A 686 -9.89 12.29 13.33
CA SER A 686 -9.31 11.04 13.84
C SER A 686 -10.38 10.05 14.30
N LYS A 687 -11.37 10.54 15.08
CA LYS A 687 -12.50 9.73 15.55
C LYS A 687 -13.37 9.16 14.42
N LEU A 688 -13.49 9.87 13.29
CA LEU A 688 -14.21 9.38 12.10
C LEU A 688 -13.37 8.36 11.32
N GLN A 689 -12.05 8.56 11.28
CA GLN A 689 -11.14 7.68 10.54
C GLN A 689 -11.02 6.31 11.21
N VAL A 690 -10.96 6.27 12.55
CA VAL A 690 -10.88 5.01 13.31
C VAL A 690 -12.19 4.21 13.31
N THR A 691 -13.32 4.84 13.03
CA THR A 691 -14.62 4.15 12.94
C THR A 691 -15.06 3.80 11.53
N GLY A 692 -14.32 4.27 10.52
CA GLY A 692 -14.72 4.17 9.11
C GLY A 692 -15.78 5.19 8.68
N GLU A 693 -16.25 6.08 9.57
CA GLU A 693 -17.22 7.14 9.28
C GLU A 693 -16.62 8.32 8.49
N ALA A 694 -15.29 8.36 8.32
CA ALA A 694 -14.64 9.33 7.45
C ALA A 694 -14.93 9.00 5.97
N GLU A 695 -15.74 9.84 5.35
CA GLU A 695 -16.10 9.78 3.94
C GLU A 695 -14.97 10.32 3.05
N TYR A 696 -14.54 9.50 2.08
CA TYR A 696 -13.64 9.86 0.98
C TYR A 696 -14.41 9.93 -0.35
N THR A 697 -13.76 10.29 -1.45
CA THR A 697 -14.47 10.59 -2.71
C THR A 697 -15.30 9.41 -3.21
N ASP A 698 -14.72 8.20 -3.23
CA ASP A 698 -15.44 7.00 -3.67
C ASP A 698 -16.51 6.50 -2.68
N ASP A 699 -16.48 6.99 -1.44
CA ASP A 699 -17.48 6.66 -0.41
C ASP A 699 -18.74 7.54 -0.51
N THR A 700 -18.70 8.59 -1.34
CA THR A 700 -19.82 9.50 -1.54
C THR A 700 -21.05 8.70 -1.99
N PRO A 701 -22.19 8.81 -1.29
CA PRO A 701 -23.43 8.19 -1.72
C PRO A 701 -23.81 8.64 -3.13
N THR A 702 -24.17 7.68 -3.99
CA THR A 702 -24.54 7.94 -5.37
C THR A 702 -26.00 7.60 -5.62
N SER A 703 -26.59 8.22 -6.64
CA SER A 703 -27.93 7.88 -7.09
C SER A 703 -27.92 6.55 -7.87
N GLN A 704 -29.06 5.86 -7.98
CA GLN A 704 -29.15 4.60 -8.75
C GLN A 704 -28.76 4.74 -10.22
N ASN A 705 -28.82 5.95 -10.79
CA ASN A 705 -28.48 6.21 -12.19
C ASN A 705 -27.03 6.68 -12.38
N THR A 706 -26.22 6.74 -11.33
CA THR A 706 -24.81 7.14 -11.46
C THR A 706 -24.06 6.11 -12.28
N LEU A 707 -23.39 6.56 -13.34
CA LEU A 707 -22.57 5.73 -14.20
C LEU A 707 -21.11 5.72 -13.73
N HIS A 708 -20.37 4.71 -14.14
CA HIS A 708 -18.97 4.51 -13.81
C HIS A 708 -18.10 4.56 -15.06
N ALA A 709 -16.88 5.05 -14.92
CA ALA A 709 -15.97 5.20 -16.04
C ALA A 709 -14.64 4.45 -15.87
N ALA A 710 -14.04 4.10 -17.00
CA ALA A 710 -12.69 3.53 -17.12
C ALA A 710 -11.95 4.17 -18.31
N LEU A 711 -10.62 4.30 -18.19
CA LEU A 711 -9.79 4.96 -19.20
C LEU A 711 -9.37 3.98 -20.31
N ILE A 712 -9.23 4.50 -21.52
CA ILE A 712 -8.56 3.85 -22.64
C ILE A 712 -7.14 4.38 -22.69
N LEU A 713 -6.15 3.52 -22.54
CA LEU A 713 -4.75 3.92 -22.35
C LEU A 713 -3.85 3.45 -23.50
N SER A 714 -2.84 4.27 -23.82
CA SER A 714 -1.75 3.89 -24.72
C SER A 714 -0.96 2.70 -24.18
N ARG A 715 -0.67 1.75 -25.07
CA ARG A 715 0.24 0.63 -24.80
C ARG A 715 1.63 0.84 -25.41
N ARG A 716 1.89 2.01 -26.00
CA ARG A 716 3.15 2.36 -26.70
C ARG A 716 3.78 3.59 -26.07
N ALA A 717 5.12 3.61 -25.99
CA ALA A 717 5.86 4.73 -25.44
C ALA A 717 5.84 5.95 -26.37
N HIS A 718 5.94 5.74 -27.68
CA HIS A 718 5.82 6.80 -28.68
C HIS A 718 5.29 6.18 -29.98
N ALA A 719 4.11 6.59 -30.44
CA ALA A 719 3.50 6.02 -31.64
C ALA A 719 2.42 6.93 -32.25
N ARG A 720 2.20 6.84 -33.56
CA ARG A 720 1.04 7.43 -34.23
C ARG A 720 -0.17 6.50 -34.11
N ILE A 721 -1.33 7.05 -33.77
CA ILE A 721 -2.60 6.34 -33.78
C ILE A 721 -3.09 6.26 -35.23
N LEU A 722 -3.23 5.04 -35.75
CA LEU A 722 -3.71 4.81 -37.12
C LEU A 722 -5.22 4.65 -37.16
N SER A 723 -5.79 3.92 -36.20
CA SER A 723 -7.23 3.68 -36.08
C SER A 723 -7.61 3.20 -34.70
N ILE A 724 -8.83 3.52 -34.27
CA ILE A 724 -9.46 3.04 -33.03
C ILE A 724 -10.75 2.29 -33.42
N ASP A 725 -10.86 1.01 -33.05
CA ASP A 725 -12.07 0.20 -33.20
C ASP A 725 -12.71 -0.01 -31.82
N ASP A 726 -13.95 0.48 -31.68
CA ASP A 726 -14.74 0.42 -30.45
C ASP A 726 -15.97 -0.49 -30.54
N SER A 727 -16.13 -1.24 -31.64
CA SER A 727 -17.31 -2.07 -31.91
C SER A 727 -17.59 -3.08 -30.77
N ARG A 728 -16.53 -3.72 -30.26
CA ARG A 728 -16.60 -4.69 -29.15
C ARG A 728 -16.85 -4.04 -27.78
N ALA A 729 -16.43 -2.79 -27.61
CA ALA A 729 -16.73 -2.02 -26.40
C ALA A 729 -18.22 -1.66 -26.36
N LYS A 730 -18.77 -1.19 -27.49
CA LYS A 730 -20.20 -0.84 -27.64
C LYS A 730 -21.15 -2.01 -27.41
N SER A 731 -20.73 -3.23 -27.78
CA SER A 731 -21.52 -4.45 -27.54
C SER A 731 -21.33 -5.03 -26.13
N SER A 732 -20.58 -4.36 -25.25
CA SER A 732 -20.37 -4.84 -23.90
C SER A 732 -21.58 -4.53 -23.01
N PRO A 733 -21.93 -5.43 -22.07
CA PRO A 733 -23.02 -5.18 -21.14
C PRO A 733 -22.82 -3.89 -20.34
N GLY A 734 -23.93 -3.19 -20.07
CA GLY A 734 -23.92 -1.96 -19.28
C GLY A 734 -23.29 -0.74 -19.97
N PHE A 735 -22.73 -0.90 -21.18
CA PHE A 735 -22.11 0.19 -21.94
C PHE A 735 -23.08 1.35 -22.15
N SER A 736 -22.65 2.56 -21.81
CA SER A 736 -23.42 3.79 -21.92
C SER A 736 -22.80 4.81 -22.86
N GLY A 737 -21.47 4.81 -23.02
CA GLY A 737 -20.80 5.73 -23.95
C GLY A 737 -19.29 5.54 -23.99
N LEU A 738 -18.67 6.06 -25.06
CA LEU A 738 -17.23 6.15 -25.22
C LEU A 738 -16.92 7.52 -25.83
N PHE A 739 -15.98 8.25 -25.23
CA PHE A 739 -15.62 9.61 -25.62
C PHE A 739 -14.12 9.70 -25.90
N LEU A 740 -13.77 10.35 -27.00
CA LEU A 740 -12.42 10.58 -27.52
C LEU A 740 -12.16 12.10 -27.63
N ALA A 741 -10.98 12.47 -28.13
CA ALA A 741 -10.60 13.87 -28.37
C ALA A 741 -11.64 14.69 -29.16
N LYS A 742 -12.29 14.08 -30.16
CA LYS A 742 -13.32 14.71 -30.99
C LYS A 742 -14.61 15.07 -30.24
N ASP A 743 -14.83 14.45 -29.08
CA ASP A 743 -16.03 14.62 -28.29
C ASP A 743 -15.85 15.71 -27.22
N VAL A 744 -14.69 16.34 -27.13
CA VAL A 744 -14.42 17.46 -26.21
C VAL A 744 -15.07 18.74 -26.76
N PRO A 745 -16.06 19.34 -26.08
CA PRO A 745 -16.74 20.55 -26.59
C PRO A 745 -15.85 21.79 -26.69
N GLY A 746 -14.94 21.97 -25.73
CA GLY A 746 -13.99 23.08 -25.65
C GLY A 746 -12.59 22.70 -26.11
N SER A 747 -11.57 23.04 -25.32
CA SER A 747 -10.17 22.72 -25.66
C SER A 747 -9.77 21.34 -25.18
N ASN A 748 -9.28 20.49 -26.10
CA ASN A 748 -8.59 19.24 -25.75
C ASN A 748 -7.18 19.47 -25.16
N LYS A 749 -6.62 20.69 -25.29
CA LYS A 749 -5.30 21.04 -24.77
C LYS A 749 -5.37 21.58 -23.34
N LEU A 750 -4.58 20.98 -22.46
CA LEU A 750 -4.47 21.24 -21.03
C LEU A 750 -2.99 21.29 -20.62
N GLY A 751 -2.74 21.65 -19.36
CA GLY A 751 -1.42 21.58 -18.73
C GLY A 751 -1.24 22.70 -17.69
N PRO A 752 -0.54 22.45 -16.58
CA PRO A 752 -0.62 23.34 -15.40
C PRO A 752 0.17 24.63 -15.57
N VAL A 753 1.25 24.60 -16.35
CA VAL A 753 2.17 25.73 -16.59
C VAL A 753 2.06 26.20 -18.04
N VAL A 754 2.04 25.26 -18.98
CA VAL A 754 1.79 25.49 -20.42
C VAL A 754 0.77 24.46 -20.88
N HIS A 755 0.00 24.76 -21.93
CA HIS A 755 -0.98 23.82 -22.47
C HIS A 755 -0.34 22.84 -23.48
N ASP A 756 0.56 21.98 -23.00
CA ASP A 756 1.34 21.02 -23.80
C ASP A 756 0.84 19.57 -23.68
N GLU A 757 -0.27 19.32 -22.98
CA GLU A 757 -0.88 18.00 -22.84
C GLU A 757 -2.25 17.96 -23.53
N GLU A 758 -2.61 16.79 -24.06
CA GLU A 758 -3.99 16.52 -24.50
C GLU A 758 -4.75 15.77 -23.40
N LEU A 759 -6.02 16.12 -23.18
CA LEU A 759 -6.91 15.32 -22.32
C LEU A 759 -7.05 13.90 -22.87
N PHE A 760 -7.35 13.80 -24.16
CA PHE A 760 -7.39 12.57 -24.93
C PHE A 760 -6.43 12.68 -26.12
N ALA A 761 -5.47 11.76 -26.23
CA ALA A 761 -4.52 11.72 -27.34
C ALA A 761 -5.27 11.62 -28.68
N SER A 762 -5.03 12.57 -29.57
CA SER A 762 -5.76 12.68 -30.84
C SER A 762 -5.06 11.97 -32.00
N GLU A 763 -3.75 12.20 -32.16
CA GLU A 763 -2.96 11.68 -33.29
C GLU A 763 -1.75 10.85 -32.87
N VAL A 764 -1.05 11.26 -31.81
CA VAL A 764 0.22 10.65 -31.39
C VAL A 764 0.18 10.43 -29.88
N VAL A 765 0.57 9.22 -29.47
CA VAL A 765 0.83 8.89 -28.06
C VAL A 765 2.31 9.08 -27.77
N THR A 766 2.65 9.67 -26.63
CA THR A 766 4.00 10.08 -26.22
C THR A 766 4.46 9.47 -24.89
N CYS A 767 3.63 8.63 -24.27
CA CYS A 767 4.02 7.73 -23.20
C CYS A 767 3.09 6.51 -23.11
N VAL A 768 3.58 5.43 -22.48
CA VAL A 768 2.71 4.33 -22.03
C VAL A 768 1.80 4.86 -20.94
N GLY A 769 0.50 4.55 -21.02
CA GLY A 769 -0.48 5.08 -20.09
C GLY A 769 -1.10 6.41 -20.50
N GLN A 770 -0.67 7.07 -21.58
CA GLN A 770 -1.37 8.27 -22.04
C GLN A 770 -2.84 7.97 -22.35
N VAL A 771 -3.74 8.82 -21.88
CA VAL A 771 -5.18 8.62 -22.05
C VAL A 771 -5.58 8.93 -23.49
N ILE A 772 -6.22 7.96 -24.15
CA ILE A 772 -6.74 8.07 -25.52
C ILE A 772 -8.24 8.36 -25.51
N GLY A 773 -8.95 7.94 -24.47
CA GLY A 773 -10.38 8.15 -24.31
C GLY A 773 -10.91 7.62 -22.98
N ILE A 774 -12.22 7.70 -22.81
CA ILE A 774 -12.94 7.22 -21.62
C ILE A 774 -14.17 6.40 -22.03
N VAL A 775 -14.38 5.27 -21.37
CA VAL A 775 -15.57 4.42 -21.52
C VAL A 775 -16.43 4.55 -20.27
N VAL A 776 -17.75 4.59 -20.46
CA VAL A 776 -18.74 4.72 -19.39
C VAL A 776 -19.71 3.56 -19.45
N ALA A 777 -20.03 2.99 -18.29
CA ALA A 777 -21.00 1.92 -18.13
C ALA A 777 -21.78 2.06 -16.80
N ASP A 778 -22.79 1.22 -16.60
CA ASP A 778 -23.58 1.13 -15.37
C ASP A 778 -22.78 0.75 -14.12
N THR A 779 -21.70 -0.02 -14.28
CA THR A 779 -20.81 -0.46 -13.20
C THR A 779 -19.34 -0.27 -13.56
N HIS A 780 -18.49 -0.16 -12.55
CA HIS A 780 -17.06 0.03 -12.74
C HIS A 780 -16.40 -1.15 -13.48
N GLU A 781 -16.79 -2.39 -13.16
CA GLU A 781 -16.24 -3.57 -13.84
C GLU A 781 -16.70 -3.66 -15.30
N ASN A 782 -17.94 -3.29 -15.62
CA ASN A 782 -18.41 -3.22 -17.01
C ASN A 782 -17.64 -2.15 -17.80
N ALA A 783 -17.39 -0.98 -17.20
CA ALA A 783 -16.61 0.08 -17.85
C ALA A 783 -15.19 -0.40 -18.16
N LYS A 784 -14.52 -1.07 -17.22
CA LYS A 784 -13.19 -1.67 -17.42
C LYS A 784 -13.19 -2.76 -18.50
N ALA A 785 -14.16 -3.67 -18.43
CA ALA A 785 -14.29 -4.75 -19.41
C ALA A 785 -14.50 -4.18 -20.83
N ALA A 786 -15.32 -3.15 -20.98
CA ALA A 786 -15.54 -2.47 -22.25
C ALA A 786 -14.28 -1.71 -22.73
N ALA A 787 -13.60 -0.96 -21.86
CA ALA A 787 -12.35 -0.27 -22.18
C ALA A 787 -11.25 -1.24 -22.66
N SER A 788 -11.16 -2.43 -22.06
CA SER A 788 -10.17 -3.45 -22.43
C SER A 788 -10.36 -4.03 -23.85
N LYS A 789 -11.56 -3.90 -24.41
CA LYS A 789 -11.95 -4.40 -25.74
C LYS A 789 -11.79 -3.37 -26.86
N VAL A 790 -11.36 -2.15 -26.55
CA VAL A 790 -11.04 -1.14 -27.56
C VAL A 790 -9.72 -1.52 -28.24
N GLU A 791 -9.75 -1.73 -29.54
CA GLU A 791 -8.59 -2.13 -30.34
C GLU A 791 -7.98 -0.92 -31.03
N ILE A 792 -6.68 -0.68 -30.80
CA ILE A 792 -5.97 0.50 -31.30
C ILE A 792 -4.79 0.03 -32.15
N LYS A 793 -4.73 0.51 -33.39
CA LYS A 793 -3.61 0.27 -34.30
C LYS A 793 -2.62 1.43 -34.21
N TYR A 794 -1.35 1.08 -34.07
CA TYR A 794 -0.24 2.03 -33.88
C TYR A 794 0.81 1.88 -34.98
N GLU A 795 1.47 2.97 -35.33
CA GLU A 795 2.77 3.00 -35.98
C GLU A 795 3.82 3.50 -34.96
N ASP A 796 4.77 2.65 -34.56
CA ASP A 796 5.78 3.02 -33.55
C ASP A 796 6.72 4.11 -34.07
N LEU A 797 7.04 5.06 -33.20
CA LEU A 797 7.98 6.14 -33.44
C LEU A 797 9.19 6.00 -32.50
N PRO A 798 10.37 6.56 -32.83
CA PRO A 798 11.54 6.51 -31.95
C PRO A 798 11.24 7.12 -30.58
N ALA A 799 11.45 6.37 -29.50
CA ALA A 799 11.21 6.81 -28.12
C ALA A 799 12.51 7.19 -27.40
N ILE A 800 12.43 8.18 -26.52
CA ILE A 800 13.51 8.58 -25.60
C ILE A 800 13.05 8.23 -24.19
N LEU A 801 13.79 7.38 -23.48
CA LEU A 801 13.35 6.79 -22.22
C LEU A 801 14.24 7.20 -21.04
N SER A 802 15.54 7.39 -21.28
CA SER A 802 16.50 7.76 -20.23
C SER A 802 16.94 9.23 -20.32
N ILE A 803 17.41 9.77 -19.18
CA ILE A 803 18.01 11.11 -19.13
C ILE A 803 19.22 11.20 -20.07
N ARG A 804 20.02 10.13 -20.16
CA ARG A 804 21.21 10.09 -21.03
C ARG A 804 20.82 10.20 -22.50
N GLU A 805 19.84 9.42 -22.94
CA GLU A 805 19.31 9.52 -24.31
C GLU A 805 18.76 10.91 -24.62
N ALA A 806 18.06 11.54 -23.66
CA ALA A 806 17.54 12.90 -23.82
C ALA A 806 18.67 13.94 -23.96
N VAL A 807 19.71 13.84 -23.13
CA VAL A 807 20.88 14.72 -23.18
C VAL A 807 21.65 14.54 -24.50
N ASP A 808 21.93 13.29 -24.90
CA ASP A 808 22.70 12.97 -26.10
C ASP A 808 21.99 13.41 -27.39
N SER A 809 20.65 13.41 -27.38
CA SER A 809 19.81 13.85 -28.51
C SER A 809 19.41 15.33 -28.45
N GLY A 810 19.76 16.07 -27.38
CA GLY A 810 19.34 17.45 -27.18
C GLY A 810 17.83 17.63 -26.97
N SER A 811 17.14 16.60 -26.50
CA SER A 811 15.69 16.58 -26.28
C SER A 811 15.33 17.14 -24.90
N PHE A 812 15.14 18.46 -24.83
CA PHE A 812 14.72 19.17 -23.62
C PHE A 812 13.39 19.89 -23.82
N HIS A 813 12.63 20.06 -22.74
CA HIS A 813 11.49 20.98 -22.78
C HIS A 813 11.99 22.42 -23.07
N PRO A 814 11.28 23.19 -23.91
CA PRO A 814 11.72 24.53 -24.31
C PRO A 814 11.71 25.53 -23.14
N ASN A 815 12.66 26.47 -23.13
CA ASN A 815 12.80 27.54 -22.12
C ASN A 815 12.99 27.06 -20.66
N THR A 816 13.50 25.84 -20.47
CA THR A 816 13.67 25.23 -19.12
C THR A 816 15.10 25.30 -18.58
N ALA A 817 16.08 25.65 -19.41
CA ALA A 817 17.46 25.83 -18.95
C ALA A 817 17.54 26.95 -17.90
N ARG A 818 18.29 26.70 -16.82
CA ARG A 818 18.53 27.63 -15.71
C ARG A 818 20.00 27.57 -15.31
N SER A 819 20.54 28.69 -14.84
CA SER A 819 21.92 28.78 -14.37
C SER A 819 21.99 29.72 -13.16
N LEU A 820 22.83 29.36 -12.19
CA LEU A 820 23.16 30.18 -11.02
C LEU A 820 24.68 30.21 -10.91
N VAL A 821 25.25 31.40 -10.76
CA VAL A 821 26.70 31.60 -10.64
C VAL A 821 26.98 32.53 -9.48
N LYS A 822 27.90 32.14 -8.61
CA LYS A 822 28.40 32.98 -7.51
C LYS A 822 29.91 32.82 -7.39
N GLY A 823 30.62 33.95 -7.42
CA GLY A 823 32.08 33.99 -7.38
C GLY A 823 32.74 33.61 -8.71
N ASP A 824 34.07 33.45 -8.69
CA ASP A 824 34.87 33.00 -9.84
C ASP A 824 35.31 31.54 -9.62
N VAL A 825 34.46 30.61 -10.07
CA VAL A 825 34.63 29.16 -9.87
C VAL A 825 35.89 28.65 -10.60
N GLU A 826 36.14 29.15 -11.82
CA GLU A 826 37.28 28.78 -12.64
C GLU A 826 38.62 29.20 -12.02
N TRP A 827 38.68 30.43 -11.48
CA TRP A 827 39.84 30.87 -10.73
C TRP A 827 40.06 30.03 -9.47
N CYS A 828 39.01 29.71 -8.71
CA CYS A 828 39.12 28.87 -7.53
C CYS A 828 39.69 27.48 -7.85
N PHE A 829 39.24 26.82 -8.93
CA PHE A 829 39.80 25.54 -9.37
C PHE A 829 41.30 25.63 -9.68
N LYS A 830 41.76 26.73 -10.27
CA LYS A 830 43.16 26.90 -10.69
C LYS A 830 44.08 27.33 -9.55
N SER A 831 43.57 28.05 -8.55
CA SER A 831 44.42 28.83 -7.64
C SER A 831 44.05 28.71 -6.16
N SER A 832 42.95 28.05 -5.79
CA SER A 832 42.51 27.95 -4.39
C SER A 832 42.16 26.53 -3.94
N CYS A 833 42.25 25.54 -4.82
CA CYS A 833 41.98 24.14 -4.48
C CYS A 833 43.29 23.35 -4.42
N ASP A 834 43.44 22.51 -3.40
CA ASP A 834 44.56 21.56 -3.32
C ASP A 834 44.26 20.29 -4.11
N LYS A 835 42.98 19.90 -4.16
CA LYS A 835 42.48 18.73 -4.88
C LYS A 835 41.20 19.06 -5.64
N ILE A 836 40.98 18.32 -6.73
CA ILE A 836 39.76 18.38 -7.55
C ILE A 836 39.33 16.95 -7.82
N ILE A 837 38.03 16.68 -7.66
CA ILE A 837 37.41 15.41 -8.02
C ILE A 837 36.19 15.66 -8.90
N GLU A 838 35.89 14.68 -9.75
CA GLU A 838 34.72 14.68 -10.63
C GLU A 838 33.92 13.40 -10.41
N GLY A 839 32.61 13.47 -10.61
CA GLY A 839 31.74 12.30 -10.50
C GLY A 839 30.35 12.53 -11.04
N GLU A 840 29.60 11.43 -11.18
CA GLU A 840 28.20 11.44 -11.53
C GLU A 840 27.37 10.68 -10.50
N VAL A 841 26.10 11.05 -10.35
CA VAL A 841 25.15 10.40 -9.47
C VAL A 841 23.77 10.38 -10.12
N GLN A 842 23.15 9.21 -10.13
CA GLN A 842 21.79 9.02 -10.63
C GLN A 842 20.86 8.64 -9.48
N VAL A 843 19.71 9.32 -9.43
CA VAL A 843 18.67 9.11 -8.41
C VAL A 843 17.40 8.64 -9.12
N GLY A 844 16.86 7.50 -8.70
CA GLY A 844 15.62 6.94 -9.25
C GLY A 844 14.39 7.81 -8.94
N GLY A 845 13.33 7.62 -9.72
CA GLY A 845 12.02 8.21 -9.43
C GLY A 845 11.34 7.55 -8.22
N GLN A 846 10.16 8.07 -7.86
CA GLN A 846 9.41 7.53 -6.73
C GLN A 846 7.90 7.68 -6.94
N GLU A 847 7.17 6.59 -6.74
CA GLU A 847 5.71 6.61 -6.72
C GLU A 847 5.16 7.26 -5.45
N HIS A 848 4.09 8.04 -5.59
CA HIS A 848 3.43 8.71 -4.47
C HIS A 848 2.86 7.68 -3.50
N PHE A 849 2.13 6.71 -4.06
CA PHE A 849 1.48 5.62 -3.36
C PHE A 849 0.56 6.14 -2.23
N TYR A 850 -0.19 7.21 -2.49
CA TYR A 850 -1.32 7.59 -1.66
C TYR A 850 -2.31 6.42 -1.57
N LEU A 851 -2.85 6.17 -0.38
CA LEU A 851 -3.63 4.95 -0.14
C LEU A 851 -5.01 5.00 -0.81
N GLU A 852 -5.62 6.18 -0.93
CA GLU A 852 -6.80 6.42 -1.79
C GLU A 852 -6.33 6.70 -3.23
N PRO A 853 -6.62 5.86 -4.23
CA PRO A 853 -6.36 6.17 -5.63
C PRO A 853 -7.05 7.46 -6.11
N GLN A 854 -6.74 7.92 -7.32
CA GLN A 854 -7.45 9.03 -7.94
C GLN A 854 -8.94 8.70 -8.08
N SER A 855 -9.80 9.64 -7.66
CA SER A 855 -11.24 9.48 -7.72
C SER A 855 -11.94 10.82 -7.93
N SER A 856 -13.00 10.84 -8.74
CA SER A 856 -13.86 11.99 -8.98
C SER A 856 -15.29 11.55 -9.30
N LEU A 857 -16.27 12.23 -8.71
CA LEU A 857 -17.69 12.14 -9.05
C LEU A 857 -18.10 13.47 -9.67
N VAL A 858 -18.57 13.45 -10.91
CA VAL A 858 -18.97 14.64 -11.66
C VAL A 858 -20.42 14.52 -12.11
N TRP A 859 -21.19 15.59 -12.01
CA TRP A 859 -22.53 15.66 -12.59
C TRP A 859 -22.81 17.04 -13.17
N THR A 860 -23.59 17.05 -14.24
CA THR A 860 -24.06 18.28 -14.88
C THR A 860 -25.50 18.60 -14.49
N VAL A 861 -25.83 19.88 -14.47
CA VAL A 861 -27.16 20.43 -14.16
C VAL A 861 -27.59 21.37 -15.30
N ASP A 862 -28.89 21.65 -15.41
CA ASP A 862 -29.46 22.57 -16.40
C ASP A 862 -29.01 22.28 -17.84
N SER A 863 -29.12 21.01 -18.24
CA SER A 863 -28.72 20.51 -19.58
C SER A 863 -27.24 20.74 -19.92
N GLY A 864 -26.34 20.71 -18.93
CA GLY A 864 -24.91 20.86 -19.15
C GLY A 864 -24.38 22.28 -18.89
N ASN A 865 -25.25 23.22 -18.51
CA ASN A 865 -24.87 24.61 -18.25
C ASN A 865 -24.14 24.80 -16.92
N GLU A 866 -24.26 23.84 -16.00
CA GLU A 866 -23.60 23.84 -14.69
C GLU A 866 -22.95 22.49 -14.42
N VAL A 867 -21.77 22.50 -13.80
CA VAL A 867 -20.98 21.31 -13.47
C VAL A 867 -20.67 21.33 -12.00
N HIS A 868 -20.97 20.24 -11.31
CA HIS A 868 -20.55 20.02 -9.95
C HIS A 868 -19.69 18.77 -9.87
N MET A 869 -18.70 18.81 -8.98
CA MET A 869 -17.85 17.65 -8.75
C MET A 869 -17.38 17.54 -7.30
N ILE A 870 -17.20 16.30 -6.88
CA ILE A 870 -16.47 15.92 -5.67
C ILE A 870 -15.22 15.18 -6.15
N SER A 871 -14.04 15.68 -5.78
CA SER A 871 -12.80 15.14 -6.30
C SER A 871 -11.74 15.00 -5.21
N SER A 872 -10.98 13.91 -5.30
CA SER A 872 -9.78 13.70 -4.51
C SER A 872 -8.62 14.48 -5.13
N THR A 873 -8.52 15.78 -4.84
CA THR A 873 -7.51 16.69 -5.39
C THR A 873 -6.90 17.60 -4.31
N GLN A 874 -5.63 17.98 -4.47
CA GLN A 874 -4.99 19.03 -3.67
C GLN A 874 -5.31 20.44 -4.20
N ALA A 875 -5.88 20.53 -5.41
CA ALA A 875 -6.12 21.76 -6.14
C ALA A 875 -7.54 21.80 -6.74
N PRO A 876 -8.59 22.00 -5.91
CA PRO A 876 -9.97 22.12 -6.42
C PRO A 876 -10.15 23.17 -7.51
N GLN A 877 -9.40 24.28 -7.41
CA GLN A 877 -9.36 25.33 -8.43
C GLN A 877 -8.88 24.81 -9.80
N LYS A 878 -7.85 23.95 -9.85
CA LYS A 878 -7.37 23.37 -11.11
C LYS A 878 -8.36 22.40 -11.73
N ASN A 879 -9.06 21.62 -10.91
CA ASN A 879 -10.14 20.76 -11.38
C ASN A 879 -11.29 21.59 -11.99
N GLN A 880 -11.66 22.70 -11.35
CA GLN A 880 -12.63 23.66 -11.87
C GLN A 880 -12.18 24.23 -13.22
N GLU A 881 -10.93 24.69 -13.31
CA GLU A 881 -10.35 25.24 -14.54
C GLU A 881 -10.36 24.25 -15.70
N TYR A 882 -9.95 23.00 -15.46
CA TYR A 882 -9.86 22.02 -16.54
C TYR A 882 -11.24 21.56 -17.01
N ALA A 883 -12.18 21.32 -16.09
CA ALA A 883 -13.55 20.97 -16.48
C ALA A 883 -14.23 22.11 -17.24
N ALA A 884 -14.04 23.36 -16.81
CA ALA A 884 -14.53 24.54 -17.52
C ALA A 884 -13.94 24.65 -18.94
N ASN A 885 -12.62 24.46 -19.07
CA ASN A 885 -11.92 24.56 -20.35
C ASN A 885 -12.34 23.48 -21.36
N VAL A 886 -12.48 22.23 -20.92
CA VAL A 886 -12.86 21.11 -21.82
C VAL A 886 -14.33 21.17 -22.23
N LEU A 887 -15.19 21.86 -21.46
CA LEU A 887 -16.61 22.03 -21.77
C LEU A 887 -16.97 23.40 -22.36
N ASP A 888 -16.00 24.30 -22.54
CA ASP A 888 -16.21 25.69 -22.95
C ASP A 888 -17.21 26.45 -22.04
N LEU A 889 -17.07 26.26 -20.73
CA LEU A 889 -17.90 26.90 -19.72
C LEU A 889 -17.12 27.98 -18.96
N PRO A 890 -17.79 29.05 -18.49
CA PRO A 890 -17.19 29.96 -17.51
C PRO A 890 -16.87 29.25 -16.19
N LEU A 891 -15.78 29.63 -15.51
CA LEU A 891 -15.41 29.07 -14.20
C LEU A 891 -16.54 29.15 -13.16
N SER A 892 -17.34 30.21 -13.21
CA SER A 892 -18.49 30.41 -12.30
C SER A 892 -19.61 29.38 -12.48
N LYS A 893 -19.58 28.58 -13.55
CA LYS A 893 -20.52 27.48 -13.82
C LYS A 893 -20.00 26.12 -13.36
N VAL A 894 -18.80 26.06 -12.82
CA VAL A 894 -18.16 24.82 -12.37
C VAL A 894 -17.83 24.93 -10.89
N VAL A 895 -18.24 23.94 -10.08
CA VAL A 895 -17.95 23.88 -8.64
C VAL A 895 -17.23 22.60 -8.30
N CYS A 896 -16.02 22.72 -7.74
CA CYS A 896 -15.27 21.58 -7.20
C CYS A 896 -15.30 21.58 -5.67
N LYS A 897 -15.57 20.42 -5.09
CA LYS A 897 -15.58 20.17 -3.64
C LYS A 897 -14.58 19.09 -3.28
N THR A 898 -13.87 19.31 -2.18
CA THR A 898 -12.98 18.32 -1.58
C THR A 898 -13.08 18.39 -0.07
N LYS A 899 -13.61 17.32 0.54
CA LYS A 899 -13.77 17.22 2.00
C LYS A 899 -12.48 16.79 2.69
N ARG A 900 -11.83 15.76 2.14
CA ARG A 900 -10.54 15.20 2.55
C ARG A 900 -10.03 14.26 1.45
N ILE A 901 -8.73 13.96 1.47
CA ILE A 901 -8.13 12.94 0.59
C ILE A 901 -7.26 11.95 1.38
N GLY A 902 -7.24 10.69 0.96
CA GLY A 902 -6.47 9.59 1.56
C GLY A 902 -4.99 9.59 1.16
N GLY A 903 -4.35 10.75 1.31
CA GLY A 903 -2.98 11.05 0.88
C GLY A 903 -2.93 11.71 -0.50
N GLY A 904 -1.98 12.63 -0.69
CA GLY A 904 -1.75 13.35 -1.96
C GLY A 904 -0.27 13.40 -2.36
N PHE A 905 0.58 13.92 -1.47
CA PHE A 905 2.05 13.92 -1.63
C PHE A 905 2.56 14.57 -2.94
N GLY A 906 1.79 15.46 -3.55
CA GLY A 906 2.09 16.11 -4.83
C GLY A 906 1.41 15.45 -6.04
N GLY A 907 1.16 14.14 -6.01
CA GLY A 907 0.55 13.40 -7.13
C GLY A 907 -0.92 13.75 -7.39
N LYS A 908 -1.55 14.48 -6.46
CA LYS A 908 -2.91 15.02 -6.59
C LYS A 908 -2.93 16.55 -6.75
N GLU A 909 -1.78 17.17 -7.05
CA GLU A 909 -1.67 18.62 -7.28
C GLU A 909 -2.18 19.04 -8.67
N THR A 910 -1.82 18.30 -9.72
CA THR A 910 -2.18 18.62 -11.11
C THR A 910 -2.91 17.47 -11.81
N ARG A 911 -2.47 16.22 -11.61
CA ARG A 911 -2.96 15.05 -12.35
C ARG A 911 -4.42 14.72 -12.10
N ALA A 912 -4.91 14.96 -10.87
CA ALA A 912 -6.32 14.75 -10.51
C ALA A 912 -7.29 15.53 -11.43
N SER A 913 -6.89 16.69 -11.91
CA SER A 913 -7.71 17.56 -12.76
C SER A 913 -7.97 16.95 -14.15
N PHE A 914 -7.07 16.13 -14.68
CA PHE A 914 -7.28 15.44 -15.97
C PHE A 914 -8.41 14.40 -15.87
N PHE A 915 -8.45 13.61 -14.79
CA PHE A 915 -9.49 12.60 -14.62
C PHE A 915 -10.86 13.23 -14.35
N ALA A 916 -10.90 14.31 -13.57
CA ALA A 916 -12.12 15.09 -13.38
C ALA A 916 -12.62 15.69 -14.69
N ALA A 917 -11.73 16.23 -15.53
CA ALA A 917 -12.08 16.78 -16.84
C ALA A 917 -12.59 15.69 -17.80
N ALA A 918 -11.95 14.51 -17.85
CA ALA A 918 -12.41 13.38 -18.65
C ALA A 918 -13.82 12.91 -18.24
N ALA A 919 -14.08 12.80 -16.94
CA ALA A 919 -15.41 12.49 -16.42
C ALA A 919 -16.43 13.61 -16.69
N SER A 920 -15.99 14.87 -16.75
CA SER A 920 -16.85 16.02 -17.07
C SER A 920 -17.36 15.95 -18.52
N VAL A 921 -16.50 15.59 -19.48
CA VAL A 921 -16.90 15.37 -20.89
C VAL A 921 -17.97 14.29 -20.98
N ALA A 922 -17.73 13.15 -20.34
CA ALA A 922 -18.70 12.04 -20.31
C ALA A 922 -20.04 12.46 -19.67
N SER A 923 -20.00 13.12 -18.52
CA SER A 923 -21.20 13.57 -17.80
C SER A 923 -21.99 14.62 -18.58
N TYR A 924 -21.31 15.49 -19.32
CA TYR A 924 -21.93 16.51 -20.17
C TYR A 924 -22.75 15.86 -21.28
N HIS A 925 -22.18 14.89 -22.00
CA HIS A 925 -22.88 14.21 -23.10
C HIS A 925 -24.01 13.30 -22.63
N LEU A 926 -23.79 12.55 -21.54
CA LEU A 926 -24.76 11.59 -21.02
C LEU A 926 -25.83 12.23 -20.10
N ARG A 927 -25.66 13.51 -19.73
CA ARG A 927 -26.53 14.26 -18.81
C ARG A 927 -26.82 13.49 -17.51
N THR A 928 -25.81 12.77 -17.04
CA THR A 928 -25.89 11.84 -15.91
C THR A 928 -24.62 11.95 -15.09
N ALA A 929 -24.70 11.68 -13.79
CA ALA A 929 -23.53 11.65 -12.92
C ALA A 929 -22.57 10.53 -13.36
N VAL A 930 -21.28 10.85 -13.45
CA VAL A 930 -20.21 9.92 -13.82
C VAL A 930 -19.17 9.86 -12.69
N LYS A 931 -18.92 8.67 -12.17
CA LYS A 931 -17.88 8.39 -11.19
C LYS A 931 -16.69 7.70 -11.86
N ILE A 932 -15.49 8.24 -11.68
CA ILE A 932 -14.23 7.60 -12.06
C ILE A 932 -13.41 7.37 -10.80
N THR A 933 -13.00 6.13 -10.57
CA THR A 933 -12.07 5.72 -9.50
C THR A 933 -11.06 4.80 -10.14
N LEU A 934 -9.77 5.10 -10.04
CA LEU A 934 -8.73 4.31 -10.69
C LEU A 934 -8.35 3.08 -9.86
N ASP A 935 -8.14 1.95 -10.53
CA ASP A 935 -7.40 0.84 -9.94
C ASP A 935 -5.91 1.23 -9.78
N ARG A 936 -5.20 0.59 -8.85
CA ARG A 936 -3.84 0.98 -8.46
C ARG A 936 -2.83 0.93 -9.61
N ASP A 937 -2.93 -0.07 -10.47
CA ASP A 937 -2.06 -0.25 -11.63
C ASP A 937 -2.27 0.86 -12.67
N VAL A 938 -3.53 1.25 -12.92
CA VAL A 938 -3.88 2.39 -13.77
C VAL A 938 -3.42 3.70 -13.16
N ASP A 939 -3.59 3.89 -11.85
CA ASP A 939 -3.12 5.07 -11.12
C ASP A 939 -1.59 5.25 -11.31
N MET A 940 -0.81 4.24 -10.93
CA MET A 940 0.66 4.25 -11.02
C MET A 940 1.17 4.42 -12.46
N MET A 941 0.41 3.98 -13.46
CA MET A 941 0.77 4.13 -14.87
C MET A 941 0.53 5.54 -15.41
N THR A 942 -0.45 6.27 -14.87
CA THR A 942 -0.99 7.50 -15.48
C THR A 942 -0.67 8.79 -14.72
N THR A 943 -0.32 8.71 -13.43
CA THR A 943 -0.16 9.89 -12.56
C THR A 943 1.26 10.41 -12.46
N GLY A 944 2.21 9.76 -13.15
CA GLY A 944 3.63 10.11 -13.04
C GLY A 944 4.20 9.87 -11.65
N GLN A 945 5.47 10.25 -11.47
CA GLN A 945 6.27 9.97 -10.29
C GLN A 945 7.05 11.21 -9.87
N ARG A 946 7.72 11.15 -8.72
CA ARG A 946 8.86 12.03 -8.46
C ARG A 946 9.87 11.89 -9.59
N HIS A 947 10.37 13.01 -10.11
CA HIS A 947 11.41 13.04 -11.13
C HIS A 947 12.65 12.25 -10.69
N SER A 948 13.16 11.40 -11.58
CA SER A 948 14.54 10.90 -11.48
C SER A 948 15.53 11.99 -11.84
N PHE A 949 16.71 11.98 -11.23
CA PHE A 949 17.75 12.99 -11.44
C PHE A 949 19.08 12.38 -11.89
N LEU A 950 19.83 13.12 -12.69
CA LEU A 950 21.25 12.91 -12.99
C LEU A 950 22.02 14.18 -12.59
N GLY A 951 22.96 14.04 -11.67
CA GLY A 951 23.89 15.10 -11.29
C GLY A 951 25.30 14.78 -11.76
N LYS A 952 25.96 15.70 -12.48
CA LYS A 952 27.38 15.63 -12.80
C LYS A 952 28.09 16.75 -12.05
N TYR A 953 29.08 16.40 -11.24
CA TYR A 953 29.74 17.37 -10.38
C TYR A 953 31.25 17.36 -10.61
N LYS A 954 31.83 18.55 -10.45
CA LYS A 954 33.26 18.80 -10.29
C LYS A 954 33.44 19.65 -9.05
N VAL A 955 34.16 19.15 -8.06
CA VAL A 955 34.33 19.83 -6.77
C VAL A 955 35.80 19.98 -6.42
N GLY A 956 36.18 21.20 -6.04
CA GLY A 956 37.53 21.59 -5.68
C GLY A 956 37.59 22.00 -4.21
N PHE A 957 38.56 21.48 -3.48
CA PHE A 957 38.64 21.61 -2.02
C PHE A 957 40.10 21.63 -1.52
N THR A 958 40.29 22.12 -0.29
CA THR A 958 41.59 22.13 0.39
C THR A 958 41.91 20.78 1.02
N ASN A 959 43.16 20.56 1.44
CA ASN A 959 43.56 19.34 2.17
C ASN A 959 42.84 19.17 3.52
N GLU A 960 42.30 20.26 4.08
CA GLU A 960 41.44 20.20 5.27
C GLU A 960 40.03 19.70 4.96
N GLY A 961 39.59 19.76 3.70
CA GLY A 961 38.25 19.41 3.25
C GLY A 961 37.31 20.61 3.06
N LYS A 962 37.85 21.84 3.04
CA LYS A 962 37.05 23.04 2.80
C LYS A 962 36.73 23.13 1.31
N VAL A 963 35.45 23.18 0.96
CA VAL A 963 35.02 23.33 -0.45
C VAL A 963 35.24 24.78 -0.88
N MET A 964 35.95 24.94 -2.01
CA MET A 964 36.33 26.23 -2.58
C MET A 964 35.68 26.48 -3.95
N ALA A 965 35.43 25.42 -4.72
CA ALA A 965 34.80 25.48 -6.03
C ALA A 965 33.83 24.31 -6.23
N LEU A 966 32.69 24.56 -6.87
CA LEU A 966 31.73 23.55 -7.31
C LEU A 966 31.18 23.95 -8.68
N ASP A 967 31.29 23.05 -9.63
CA ASP A 967 30.58 23.08 -10.90
C ASP A 967 29.64 21.86 -10.94
N LEU A 968 28.36 22.10 -11.21
CA LEU A 968 27.30 21.10 -11.04
C LEU A 968 26.25 21.25 -12.14
N GLU A 969 26.12 20.20 -12.94
CA GLU A 969 25.03 20.03 -13.89
C GLU A 969 23.97 19.11 -13.31
N ILE A 970 22.70 19.52 -13.36
CA ILE A 970 21.57 18.73 -12.86
C ILE A 970 20.54 18.59 -13.98
N TYR A 971 20.14 17.35 -14.23
CA TYR A 971 19.10 17.00 -15.18
C TYR A 971 18.00 16.22 -14.46
N ASN A 972 16.73 16.55 -14.69
CA ASN A 972 15.60 15.76 -14.21
C ASN A 972 14.81 15.19 -15.40
N ASN A 973 14.33 13.95 -15.27
CA ASN A 973 13.45 13.35 -16.28
C ASN A 973 12.04 13.94 -16.13
N GLY A 974 11.67 14.87 -17.00
CA GLY A 974 10.37 15.55 -17.01
C GLY A 974 9.20 14.69 -17.52
N GLY A 975 9.47 13.55 -18.16
CA GLY A 975 8.43 12.76 -18.82
C GLY A 975 8.00 13.36 -20.16
N ASN A 976 6.73 13.15 -20.54
CA ASN A 976 6.20 13.56 -21.84
C ASN A 976 5.63 14.98 -21.89
N SER A 977 5.56 15.68 -20.75
CA SER A 977 4.98 17.02 -20.62
C SER A 977 5.73 17.85 -19.58
N LEU A 978 5.57 19.17 -19.64
CA LEU A 978 6.29 20.07 -18.74
C LEU A 978 5.84 19.89 -17.28
N ASP A 979 4.52 19.77 -17.05
CA ASP A 979 3.89 19.74 -15.73
C ASP A 979 4.57 20.72 -14.76
N LEU A 980 5.02 20.28 -13.58
CA LEU A 980 5.75 21.08 -12.60
C LEU A 980 7.28 20.92 -12.70
N SER A 981 7.80 20.29 -13.76
CA SER A 981 9.20 19.86 -13.90
C SER A 981 10.20 21.01 -13.74
N VAL A 982 9.87 22.20 -14.24
CA VAL A 982 10.73 23.39 -14.11
C VAL A 982 10.82 23.84 -12.66
N SER A 983 9.69 23.96 -11.96
CA SER A 983 9.69 24.37 -10.55
C SER A 983 10.40 23.36 -9.65
N VAL A 984 10.33 22.06 -9.99
CA VAL A 984 11.11 21.00 -9.33
C VAL A 984 12.61 21.17 -9.57
N LEU A 985 13.03 21.43 -10.81
CA LEU A 985 14.43 21.70 -11.14
C LEU A 985 14.96 22.96 -10.45
N GLU A 986 14.20 24.05 -10.47
CA GLU A 986 14.54 25.31 -9.79
C GLU A 986 14.73 25.10 -8.28
N ARG A 987 13.85 24.32 -7.63
CA ARG A 987 13.99 23.96 -6.21
C ARG A 987 15.22 23.10 -5.95
N ALA A 988 15.53 22.16 -6.82
CA ALA A 988 16.77 21.37 -6.73
C ALA A 988 17.99 22.30 -6.81
N MET A 989 18.02 23.25 -7.74
CA MET A 989 19.13 24.21 -7.82
C MET A 989 19.33 24.98 -6.50
N PHE A 990 18.25 25.50 -5.88
CA PHE A 990 18.34 26.24 -4.61
C PHE A 990 18.78 25.41 -3.38
N THR A 991 18.80 24.08 -3.49
CA THR A 991 19.18 23.16 -2.40
C THR A 991 20.43 22.34 -2.73
N SER A 992 21.12 22.70 -3.82
CA SER A 992 22.25 21.93 -4.38
C SER A 992 23.49 21.86 -3.49
N GLU A 993 23.59 22.71 -2.46
CA GLU A 993 24.77 22.82 -1.60
C GLU A 993 24.66 22.11 -0.23
N ASN A 994 23.47 21.65 0.22
CA ASN A 994 23.24 21.42 1.65
C ASN A 994 22.23 20.31 2.07
N GLY A 995 22.02 19.28 1.25
CA GLY A 995 21.32 18.08 1.76
C GLY A 995 20.52 17.25 0.76
N MET A 996 20.65 17.51 -0.55
CA MET A 996 20.16 16.55 -1.55
C MET A 996 21.16 15.40 -1.72
N LEU A 997 20.68 14.23 -2.12
CA LEU A 997 21.50 13.03 -2.32
C LEU A 997 22.71 13.27 -3.24
N ILE A 998 22.57 14.18 -4.21
CA ILE A 998 23.66 14.61 -5.09
C ILE A 998 24.79 15.30 -4.31
N ALA A 999 24.41 16.21 -3.41
CA ALA A 999 25.36 16.97 -2.60
C ALA A 999 26.12 16.07 -1.62
N GLU A 1000 25.37 15.22 -0.93
CA GLU A 1000 25.94 14.29 0.06
C GLU A 1000 26.87 13.26 -0.58
N ASN A 1001 26.67 12.91 -1.85
CA ASN A 1001 27.56 12.01 -2.57
C ASN A 1001 28.95 12.62 -2.80
N TRP A 1002 29.04 13.90 -3.20
CA TRP A 1002 30.36 14.52 -3.36
C TRP A 1002 31.02 14.84 -2.02
N ILE A 1003 30.26 15.12 -0.95
CA ILE A 1003 30.81 15.20 0.42
C ILE A 1003 31.45 13.87 0.82
N GLN A 1004 30.76 12.75 0.55
CA GLN A 1004 31.28 11.41 0.84
C GLN A 1004 32.55 11.11 0.02
N HIS A 1005 32.59 11.52 -1.25
CA HIS A 1005 33.76 11.36 -2.11
C HIS A 1005 34.96 12.17 -1.58
N ILE A 1006 34.76 13.43 -1.15
CA ILE A 1006 35.80 14.24 -0.49
C ILE A 1006 36.32 13.56 0.78
N ALA A 1007 35.40 13.07 1.63
CA ALA A 1007 35.76 12.40 2.88
C ALA A 1007 36.64 11.16 2.64
N SER A 1008 36.28 10.34 1.65
CA SER A 1008 37.08 9.18 1.25
C SER A 1008 38.46 9.57 0.69
N GLU A 1009 38.53 10.59 -0.17
CA GLU A 1009 39.77 11.09 -0.77
C GLU A 1009 40.75 11.70 0.25
N LEU A 1010 40.23 12.31 1.32
CA LEU A 1010 41.02 12.87 2.42
C LEU A 1010 41.23 11.90 3.58
N GLN A 1011 40.62 10.72 3.55
CA GLN A 1011 40.58 9.76 4.65
C GLN A 1011 40.06 10.38 5.96
N LYS A 1012 39.08 11.27 5.85
CA LYS A 1012 38.40 11.93 6.98
C LYS A 1012 36.99 11.40 7.16
N SER A 1013 36.37 11.74 8.29
CA SER A 1013 34.96 11.43 8.47
C SER A 1013 34.07 12.36 7.65
N PRO A 1014 32.95 11.88 7.09
CA PRO A 1014 31.97 12.75 6.43
C PRO A 1014 31.44 13.86 7.33
N GLU A 1015 31.33 13.61 8.64
CA GLU A 1015 30.87 14.61 9.62
C GLU A 1015 31.84 15.80 9.74
N GLU A 1016 33.16 15.55 9.78
CA GLU A 1016 34.17 16.62 9.80
C GLU A 1016 34.11 17.47 8.53
N ILE A 1017 33.94 16.83 7.36
CA ILE A 1017 33.81 17.55 6.09
C ILE A 1017 32.55 18.43 6.10
N ARG A 1018 31.43 17.92 6.62
CA ARG A 1018 30.18 18.68 6.73
C ARG A 1018 30.34 19.90 7.65
N GLU A 1019 30.87 19.71 8.85
CA GLU A 1019 31.01 20.77 9.86
C GLU A 1019 31.88 21.94 9.40
N LEU A 1020 32.93 21.63 8.63
CA LEU A 1020 33.81 22.61 8.01
C LEU A 1020 33.11 23.45 6.92
N ASN A 1021 32.06 22.89 6.31
CA ASN A 1021 31.31 23.48 5.21
C ASN A 1021 29.92 23.99 5.60
N PHE A 1022 29.51 23.91 6.87
CA PHE A 1022 28.26 24.51 7.34
C PHE A 1022 28.20 26.02 7.11
N HIS A 1023 27.02 26.47 6.73
CA HIS A 1023 26.69 27.88 6.68
C HIS A 1023 26.64 28.49 8.10
N ASN A 1024 26.81 29.81 8.17
CA ASN A 1024 26.74 30.60 9.39
C ASN A 1024 25.71 31.73 9.23
N GLU A 1025 25.27 32.29 10.34
CA GLU A 1025 24.40 33.47 10.38
C GLU A 1025 24.95 34.60 9.50
N GLY A 1026 24.07 35.25 8.73
CA GLY A 1026 24.41 36.36 7.84
C GLY A 1026 25.09 35.95 6.52
N MET A 1027 25.34 34.67 6.28
CA MET A 1027 25.92 34.22 5.01
C MET A 1027 24.95 34.46 3.84
N VAL A 1028 25.47 35.01 2.75
CA VAL A 1028 24.73 35.13 1.49
C VAL A 1028 24.81 33.80 0.76
N LEU A 1029 23.68 33.20 0.41
CA LEU A 1029 23.59 31.93 -0.32
C LEU A 1029 23.93 32.08 -1.80
N HIS A 1030 24.06 30.97 -2.53
CA HIS A 1030 24.41 30.97 -3.95
C HIS A 1030 23.38 31.66 -4.86
N TYR A 1031 22.14 31.83 -4.38
CA TYR A 1031 21.06 32.59 -5.02
C TYR A 1031 20.81 33.97 -4.38
N GLY A 1032 21.78 34.49 -3.61
CA GLY A 1032 21.76 35.87 -3.12
C GLY A 1032 20.93 36.14 -1.86
N GLN A 1033 20.23 35.14 -1.32
CA GLN A 1033 19.49 35.28 -0.06
C GLN A 1033 20.45 35.36 1.14
N VAL A 1034 20.19 36.28 2.08
CA VAL A 1034 20.89 36.32 3.37
C VAL A 1034 20.27 35.29 4.30
N LEU A 1035 21.12 34.45 4.89
CA LEU A 1035 20.72 33.44 5.86
C LEU A 1035 20.54 34.10 7.24
N GLU A 1036 19.31 34.13 7.75
CA GLU A 1036 19.01 34.60 9.11
C GLU A 1036 18.43 33.46 9.95
N ASN A 1037 18.61 33.52 11.27
CA ASN A 1037 18.20 32.49 12.22
C ASN A 1037 18.76 31.09 11.88
N CYS A 1038 20.04 31.01 11.52
CA CYS A 1038 20.70 29.77 11.17
C CYS A 1038 20.94 28.90 12.41
N THR A 1039 20.09 27.89 12.62
CA THR A 1039 20.18 26.97 13.77
C THR A 1039 20.93 25.66 13.46
N ILE A 1040 21.60 25.53 12.31
CA ILE A 1040 22.17 24.24 11.84
C ILE A 1040 23.17 23.65 12.83
N ARG A 1041 24.07 24.48 13.38
CA ARG A 1041 25.07 24.04 14.36
C ARG A 1041 24.42 23.62 15.67
N GLN A 1042 23.45 24.40 16.15
CA GLN A 1042 22.71 24.08 17.37
C GLN A 1042 22.01 22.73 17.25
N VAL A 1043 21.26 22.51 16.16
CA VAL A 1043 20.52 21.27 15.92
C VAL A 1043 21.47 20.09 15.72
N TRP A 1044 22.60 20.30 15.02
CA TRP A 1044 23.66 19.30 14.82
C TRP A 1044 24.30 18.84 16.14
N ASP A 1045 24.67 19.79 16.99
CA ASP A 1045 25.30 19.49 18.29
C ASP A 1045 24.31 18.82 19.25
N GLU A 1046 23.04 19.26 19.26
CA GLU A 1046 21.98 18.60 20.03
C GLU A 1046 21.75 17.16 19.55
N LEU A 1047 21.75 16.91 18.23
CA LEU A 1047 21.62 15.54 17.72
C LEU A 1047 22.82 14.68 18.09
N LYS A 1048 24.05 15.18 17.93
CA LYS A 1048 25.27 14.46 18.33
C LYS A 1048 25.19 13.96 19.78
N ILE A 1049 24.75 14.84 20.67
CA ILE A 1049 24.60 14.55 22.11
C ILE A 1049 23.46 13.56 22.34
N SER A 1050 22.25 13.85 21.82
CA SER A 1050 21.06 13.04 22.09
C SER A 1050 21.12 11.63 21.50
N CYS A 1051 21.87 11.42 20.42
CA CYS A 1051 22.03 10.11 19.79
C CYS A 1051 23.31 9.35 20.21
N ASP A 1052 24.15 9.99 21.04
CA ASP A 1052 25.46 9.48 21.47
C ASP A 1052 26.30 8.98 20.30
N PHE A 1053 26.52 9.89 19.33
CA PHE A 1053 27.06 9.53 18.02
C PHE A 1053 28.46 8.90 18.10
N GLN A 1054 29.31 9.39 19.01
CA GLN A 1054 30.68 8.90 19.18
C GLN A 1054 30.69 7.44 19.66
N ASN A 1055 29.93 7.12 20.71
CA ASN A 1055 29.82 5.75 21.20
C ASN A 1055 29.16 4.84 20.14
N ALA A 1056 28.18 5.34 19.39
CA ALA A 1056 27.60 4.58 18.28
C ALA A 1056 28.64 4.24 17.20
N ARG A 1057 29.53 5.18 16.86
CA ARG A 1057 30.62 4.98 15.89
C ARG A 1057 31.64 3.95 16.38
N GLU A 1058 32.04 4.04 17.64
CA GLU A 1058 32.95 3.06 18.27
C GLU A 1058 32.33 1.66 18.30
N ALA A 1059 31.05 1.55 18.64
CA ALA A 1059 30.31 0.30 18.61
C ALA A 1059 30.21 -0.30 17.19
N VAL A 1060 30.03 0.53 16.17
CA VAL A 1060 30.05 0.12 14.76
C VAL A 1060 31.43 -0.41 14.37
N SER A 1061 32.50 0.30 14.71
CA SER A 1061 33.88 -0.14 14.43
C SER A 1061 34.19 -1.49 15.10
N SER A 1062 33.85 -1.64 16.38
CA SER A 1062 34.02 -2.89 17.12
C SER A 1062 33.24 -4.04 16.49
N PHE A 1063 31.96 -3.81 16.16
CA PHE A 1063 31.14 -4.79 15.46
C PHE A 1063 31.75 -5.20 14.11
N ASN A 1064 32.22 -4.23 13.32
CA ASN A 1064 32.80 -4.49 12.00
C ASN A 1064 34.13 -5.26 12.08
N CYS A 1065 34.93 -5.08 13.12
CA CYS A 1065 36.14 -5.88 13.36
C CYS A 1065 35.81 -7.33 13.73
N GLN A 1066 34.73 -7.53 14.49
CA GLN A 1066 34.30 -8.85 14.97
C GLN A 1066 33.46 -9.65 13.95
N ASN A 1067 32.94 -9.02 12.90
CA ASN A 1067 32.03 -9.66 11.95
C ASN A 1067 32.58 -9.57 10.52
N ARG A 1068 32.84 -10.71 9.88
CA ARG A 1068 33.37 -10.75 8.50
C ARG A 1068 32.29 -10.54 7.44
N TRP A 1069 31.08 -11.04 7.68
CA TRP A 1069 29.99 -11.15 6.70
C TRP A 1069 28.78 -10.27 7.01
N ARG A 1070 28.82 -9.57 8.15
CA ARG A 1070 27.88 -8.49 8.51
C ARG A 1070 28.67 -7.25 8.84
N LYS A 1071 28.22 -6.11 8.34
CA LYS A 1071 28.79 -4.80 8.65
C LYS A 1071 27.66 -3.87 9.09
N ARG A 1072 28.00 -2.89 9.93
CA ARG A 1072 27.15 -1.77 10.31
C ARG A 1072 27.76 -0.48 9.78
N GLY A 1073 26.90 0.51 9.54
CA GLY A 1073 27.27 1.89 9.28
C GLY A 1073 26.55 2.79 10.27
N VAL A 1074 27.03 4.03 10.41
CA VAL A 1074 26.29 5.08 11.11
C VAL A 1074 26.58 6.39 10.38
N ALA A 1075 25.55 7.18 10.13
CA ALA A 1075 25.66 8.46 9.44
C ALA A 1075 24.71 9.50 10.04
N MET A 1076 25.11 10.76 9.94
CA MET A 1076 24.31 11.92 10.31
C MET A 1076 24.40 12.95 9.19
N VAL A 1077 23.23 13.41 8.72
CA VAL A 1077 23.12 14.25 7.52
C VAL A 1077 22.24 15.48 7.83
N PRO A 1078 22.74 16.72 7.59
CA PRO A 1078 21.97 17.95 7.70
C PRO A 1078 21.02 18.13 6.52
N THR A 1079 19.97 18.91 6.72
CA THR A 1079 19.23 19.48 5.59
C THR A 1079 18.76 20.88 5.93
N LYS A 1080 18.81 21.78 4.94
CA LYS A 1080 18.18 23.11 4.97
C LYS A 1080 17.13 23.16 3.87
N PHE A 1081 15.87 23.38 4.23
CA PHE A 1081 14.78 23.42 3.26
C PHE A 1081 14.15 24.82 3.17
N GLY A 1082 14.09 25.38 1.96
CA GLY A 1082 13.55 26.73 1.73
C GLY A 1082 12.02 26.73 1.57
N ILE A 1083 11.31 27.46 2.43
CA ILE A 1083 9.85 27.55 2.40
C ILE A 1083 9.33 28.77 1.66
N SER A 1084 8.89 28.53 0.43
CA SER A 1084 7.62 29.00 -0.12
C SER A 1084 7.47 28.41 -1.54
N PHE A 1085 6.36 28.61 -2.22
CA PHE A 1085 6.30 28.32 -3.67
C PHE A 1085 7.34 29.16 -4.41
N THR A 1086 8.02 28.56 -5.40
CA THR A 1086 9.00 29.28 -6.23
C THR A 1086 8.33 30.35 -7.11
N ALA A 1087 7.10 30.10 -7.55
CA ALA A 1087 6.29 31.09 -8.24
C ALA A 1087 5.63 32.06 -7.25
N LYS A 1088 5.99 33.35 -7.34
CA LYS A 1088 5.52 34.41 -6.43
C LYS A 1088 3.99 34.42 -6.24
N HIS A 1089 3.23 34.37 -7.33
CA HIS A 1089 1.77 34.49 -7.30
C HIS A 1089 1.07 33.30 -6.62
N MET A 1090 1.72 32.16 -6.43
CA MET A 1090 1.11 31.03 -5.71
C MET A 1090 1.11 31.20 -4.18
N ASN A 1091 1.87 32.18 -3.65
CA ASN A 1091 1.98 32.42 -2.21
C ASN A 1091 0.89 33.37 -1.69
N GLN A 1092 -0.36 32.96 -1.88
CA GLN A 1092 -1.55 33.67 -1.43
C GLN A 1092 -2.61 32.68 -0.93
N ALA A 1093 -3.49 33.14 -0.05
CA ALA A 1093 -4.57 32.33 0.49
C ALA A 1093 -5.81 33.16 0.82
N GLY A 1094 -6.98 32.58 0.57
CA GLY A 1094 -8.28 33.09 1.00
C GLY A 1094 -8.95 32.18 2.03
N ALA A 1095 -9.83 32.78 2.84
CA ALA A 1095 -10.69 32.08 3.78
C ALA A 1095 -12.03 32.79 3.97
N LEU A 1096 -13.06 32.04 4.37
CA LEU A 1096 -14.38 32.52 4.75
C LEU A 1096 -14.69 32.03 6.18
N VAL A 1097 -14.94 32.97 7.10
CA VAL A 1097 -15.30 32.69 8.49
C VAL A 1097 -16.71 33.22 8.76
N GLN A 1098 -17.52 32.41 9.43
CA GLN A 1098 -18.90 32.72 9.77
C GLN A 1098 -19.16 32.40 11.24
N VAL A 1099 -19.60 33.38 12.03
CA VAL A 1099 -20.03 33.19 13.42
C VAL A 1099 -21.55 33.14 13.47
N TYR A 1100 -22.10 32.02 13.94
CA TYR A 1100 -23.53 31.82 14.10
C TYR A 1100 -24.03 32.40 15.44
N ILE A 1101 -25.34 32.64 15.52
CA ILE A 1101 -26.00 33.21 16.69
C ILE A 1101 -25.99 32.28 17.93
N ASP A 1102 -25.63 31.01 17.76
CA ASP A 1102 -25.40 30.08 18.86
C ASP A 1102 -23.96 30.14 19.41
N GLY A 1103 -23.10 30.97 18.81
CA GLY A 1103 -21.69 31.13 19.16
C GLY A 1103 -20.76 30.10 18.53
N THR A 1104 -21.24 29.28 17.60
CA THR A 1104 -20.40 28.37 16.81
C THR A 1104 -19.79 29.08 15.61
N VAL A 1105 -18.66 28.57 15.12
CA VAL A 1105 -17.90 29.17 14.01
C VAL A 1105 -17.71 28.15 12.90
N LEU A 1106 -18.15 28.50 11.69
CA LEU A 1106 -17.84 27.75 10.47
C LEU A 1106 -16.68 28.43 9.74
N VAL A 1107 -15.65 27.65 9.44
CA VAL A 1107 -14.48 28.10 8.70
C VAL A 1107 -14.39 27.32 7.39
N THR A 1108 -14.18 28.03 6.30
CA THR A 1108 -13.80 27.48 4.99
C THR A 1108 -12.52 28.16 4.52
N HIS A 1109 -11.60 27.42 3.92
CA HIS A 1109 -10.37 27.96 3.36
C HIS A 1109 -9.98 27.20 2.09
N GLY A 1110 -9.11 27.77 1.25
CA GLY A 1110 -8.71 27.17 -0.02
C GLY A 1110 -7.86 25.89 0.10
N GLY A 1111 -7.23 25.64 1.24
CA GLY A 1111 -6.40 24.45 1.46
C GLY A 1111 -7.20 23.18 1.76
N VAL A 1112 -6.64 22.01 1.44
CA VAL A 1112 -7.27 20.68 1.49
C VAL A 1112 -6.65 19.81 2.59
N GLU A 1113 -7.48 19.09 3.33
CA GLU A 1113 -7.03 18.06 4.27
C GLU A 1113 -6.62 16.76 3.55
N MET A 1114 -5.36 16.37 3.71
CA MET A 1114 -4.78 15.14 3.17
C MET A 1114 -4.09 14.28 4.22
N GLY A 1115 -4.32 14.58 5.50
CA GLY A 1115 -3.78 13.88 6.66
C GLY A 1115 -2.75 14.68 7.46
N GLN A 1116 -2.29 15.81 6.92
CA GLN A 1116 -1.34 16.72 7.56
C GLN A 1116 -1.95 17.54 8.70
N GLY A 1117 -3.27 17.43 8.91
CA GLY A 1117 -3.99 18.13 9.97
C GLY A 1117 -4.16 19.62 9.69
N LEU A 1118 -4.26 20.02 8.42
CA LEU A 1118 -4.44 21.42 8.04
C LEU A 1118 -5.72 21.99 8.65
N HIS A 1119 -6.84 21.27 8.55
CA HIS A 1119 -8.10 21.71 9.16
C HIS A 1119 -7.98 21.79 10.68
N THR A 1120 -7.26 20.86 11.30
CA THR A 1120 -7.01 20.89 12.75
C THR A 1120 -6.27 22.16 13.16
N LYS A 1121 -5.17 22.49 12.46
CA LYS A 1121 -4.36 23.69 12.72
C LYS A 1121 -5.14 24.98 12.51
N VAL A 1122 -5.88 25.08 11.41
CA VAL A 1122 -6.70 26.26 11.10
C VAL A 1122 -7.82 26.46 12.12
N ALA A 1123 -8.46 25.37 12.56
CA ALA A 1123 -9.47 25.45 13.62
C ALA A 1123 -8.87 25.90 14.97
N GLN A 1124 -7.64 25.48 15.31
CA GLN A 1124 -6.93 25.97 16.50
C GLN A 1124 -6.69 27.48 16.45
N ILE A 1125 -6.36 28.03 15.27
CA ILE A 1125 -6.17 29.47 15.05
C ILE A 1125 -7.49 30.22 15.27
N ALA A 1126 -8.58 29.79 14.63
CA ALA A 1126 -9.90 30.41 14.78
C ALA A 1126 -10.38 30.35 16.25
N ALA A 1127 -10.26 29.19 16.90
CA ALA A 1127 -10.66 29.00 18.29
C ALA A 1127 -9.87 29.91 19.23
N SER A 1128 -8.55 30.03 19.01
CA SER A 1128 -7.69 30.90 19.82
C SER A 1128 -7.97 32.38 19.56
N SER A 1129 -8.29 32.77 18.32
CA SER A 1129 -8.59 34.17 17.98
C SER A 1129 -9.86 34.69 18.67
N PHE A 1130 -10.92 33.88 18.68
CA PHE A 1130 -12.18 34.20 19.38
C PHE A 1130 -12.19 33.84 20.87
N ASN A 1131 -11.13 33.18 21.37
CA ASN A 1131 -11.05 32.66 22.74
C ASN A 1131 -12.23 31.72 23.08
N ILE A 1132 -12.51 30.76 22.20
CA ILE A 1132 -13.56 29.75 22.34
C ILE A 1132 -12.96 28.33 22.34
N PRO A 1133 -13.70 27.31 22.81
CA PRO A 1133 -13.25 25.92 22.70
C PRO A 1133 -13.08 25.48 21.25
N LEU A 1134 -12.11 24.60 20.98
CA LEU A 1134 -11.92 24.02 19.64
C LEU A 1134 -13.18 23.30 19.13
N SER A 1135 -13.98 22.71 20.02
CA SER A 1135 -15.25 22.05 19.69
C SER A 1135 -16.33 23.01 19.17
N SER A 1136 -16.16 24.32 19.34
CA SER A 1136 -17.06 25.35 18.81
C SER A 1136 -16.71 25.79 17.39
N VAL A 1137 -15.59 25.29 16.83
CA VAL A 1137 -15.15 25.56 15.46
C VAL A 1137 -15.35 24.31 14.61
N PHE A 1138 -15.99 24.49 13.45
CA PHE A 1138 -16.19 23.44 12.47
C PHE A 1138 -15.61 23.86 11.12
N ILE A 1139 -14.92 22.92 10.45
CA ILE A 1139 -14.49 23.07 9.06
C ILE A 1139 -15.21 21.98 8.26
N SER A 1140 -16.01 22.40 7.29
CA SER A 1140 -16.84 21.47 6.52
C SER A 1140 -16.04 20.76 5.42
N GLU A 1141 -15.48 21.56 4.50
CA GLU A 1141 -14.81 21.11 3.27
C GLU A 1141 -14.13 22.30 2.59
N THR A 1142 -13.30 22.01 1.59
CA THR A 1142 -12.77 23.00 0.63
C THR A 1142 -13.68 23.06 -0.59
N SER A 1143 -14.10 24.26 -1.01
CA SER A 1143 -14.89 24.42 -2.24
C SER A 1143 -14.65 25.73 -2.97
N THR A 1144 -14.66 25.68 -4.29
CA THR A 1144 -14.40 26.82 -5.18
C THR A 1144 -15.53 27.86 -5.19
N ASP A 1145 -16.74 27.49 -4.77
CA ASP A 1145 -17.88 28.42 -4.62
C ASP A 1145 -17.81 29.26 -3.32
N LYS A 1146 -17.00 28.83 -2.35
CA LYS A 1146 -16.78 29.53 -1.07
C LYS A 1146 -15.49 30.33 -1.07
N VAL A 1147 -14.40 29.74 -1.57
CA VAL A 1147 -13.08 30.39 -1.67
C VAL A 1147 -12.52 30.15 -3.07
N PRO A 1148 -12.66 31.11 -3.99
CA PRO A 1148 -12.18 30.99 -5.36
C PRO A 1148 -10.66 31.20 -5.44
N ASN A 1149 -10.07 30.80 -6.58
CA ASN A 1149 -8.67 31.11 -6.93
C ASN A 1149 -7.65 30.62 -5.90
N ALA A 1150 -7.97 29.53 -5.19
CA ALA A 1150 -7.10 28.96 -4.17
C ALA A 1150 -5.85 28.32 -4.81
N SER A 1151 -4.67 28.64 -4.26
CA SER A 1151 -3.44 27.92 -4.58
C SER A 1151 -3.52 26.45 -4.16
N PRO A 1152 -2.83 25.54 -4.86
CA PRO A 1152 -2.79 24.14 -4.47
C PRO A 1152 -2.26 23.98 -3.04
N THR A 1153 -2.72 22.94 -2.36
CA THR A 1153 -2.20 22.59 -1.04
C THR A 1153 -0.85 21.89 -1.20
N ALA A 1154 0.23 22.69 -1.30
CA ALA A 1154 1.59 22.23 -1.57
C ALA A 1154 2.66 23.17 -0.96
N ALA A 1155 3.94 22.95 -1.33
CA ALA A 1155 5.12 23.71 -0.91
C ALA A 1155 5.34 23.85 0.61
N SER A 1156 4.69 23.00 1.42
CA SER A 1156 4.67 23.08 2.88
C SER A 1156 4.16 24.42 3.45
N ALA A 1157 3.54 25.27 2.63
CA ALA A 1157 3.15 26.64 3.00
C ALA A 1157 1.68 26.77 3.44
N SER A 1158 0.90 25.68 3.35
CA SER A 1158 -0.56 25.77 3.51
C SER A 1158 -1.00 26.15 4.93
N SER A 1159 -0.32 25.67 5.98
CA SER A 1159 -0.68 26.04 7.36
C SER A 1159 -0.46 27.53 7.60
N ASP A 1160 0.67 28.05 7.11
CA ASP A 1160 1.06 29.45 7.24
C ASP A 1160 0.07 30.36 6.51
N MET A 1161 -0.17 30.09 5.22
CA MET A 1161 -1.00 30.96 4.39
C MET A 1161 -2.47 30.90 4.78
N TYR A 1162 -3.07 29.71 4.90
CA TYR A 1162 -4.50 29.58 5.22
C TYR A 1162 -4.77 29.89 6.70
N GLY A 1163 -3.82 29.63 7.58
CA GLY A 1163 -3.88 30.06 8.98
C GLY A 1163 -3.93 31.59 9.10
N ALA A 1164 -3.05 32.29 8.38
CA ALA A 1164 -3.03 33.75 8.35
C ALA A 1164 -4.30 34.35 7.73
N ALA A 1165 -4.80 33.77 6.62
CA ALA A 1165 -6.06 34.20 6.02
C ALA A 1165 -7.26 34.04 6.97
N VAL A 1166 -7.32 32.94 7.74
CA VAL A 1166 -8.36 32.76 8.77
C VAL A 1166 -8.20 33.72 9.94
N LEU A 1167 -6.96 34.00 10.35
CA LEU A 1167 -6.69 34.98 11.40
C LEU A 1167 -7.23 36.37 11.01
N ASP A 1168 -6.94 36.82 9.78
CA ASP A 1168 -7.43 38.09 9.23
C ASP A 1168 -8.97 38.15 9.25
N ALA A 1169 -9.66 37.10 8.78
CA ALA A 1169 -11.13 37.04 8.85
C ALA A 1169 -11.66 37.12 10.30
N CYS A 1170 -11.00 36.45 11.24
CA CYS A 1170 -11.38 36.48 12.65
C CYS A 1170 -11.19 37.88 13.27
N GLU A 1171 -10.09 38.57 12.94
CA GLU A 1171 -9.80 39.93 13.41
C GLU A 1171 -10.81 40.94 12.87
N GLN A 1172 -11.21 40.82 11.61
CA GLN A 1172 -12.28 41.64 11.04
C GLN A 1172 -13.62 41.46 11.79
N ILE A 1173 -14.02 40.22 12.07
CA ILE A 1173 -15.25 39.94 12.82
C ILE A 1173 -15.14 40.50 14.24
N LYS A 1174 -14.02 40.30 14.92
CA LYS A 1174 -13.79 40.86 16.27
C LYS A 1174 -13.89 42.38 16.29
N ALA A 1175 -13.29 43.07 15.31
CA ALA A 1175 -13.38 44.51 15.19
C ALA A 1175 -14.83 45.00 15.06
N ARG A 1176 -15.69 44.24 14.39
CA ARG A 1176 -17.13 44.54 14.28
C ARG A 1176 -17.90 44.23 15.58
N MET A 1177 -17.47 43.22 16.34
CA MET A 1177 -18.10 42.84 17.62
C MET A 1177 -17.68 43.77 18.78
N GLU A 1178 -16.51 44.41 18.69
CA GLU A 1178 -15.92 45.24 19.75
C GLU A 1178 -16.88 46.33 20.29
N PRO A 1179 -17.60 47.10 19.45
CA PRO A 1179 -18.52 48.13 19.94
C PRO A 1179 -19.66 47.57 20.80
N ILE A 1180 -20.09 46.33 20.56
CA ILE A 1180 -21.12 45.65 21.36
C ILE A 1180 -20.50 45.05 22.62
N ALA A 1181 -19.32 44.44 22.48
CA ALA A 1181 -18.57 43.85 23.60
C ALA A 1181 -18.21 44.89 24.68
N CYS A 1182 -17.88 46.14 24.30
CA CYS A 1182 -17.57 47.21 25.25
C CYS A 1182 -18.78 47.78 25.99
N ARG A 1183 -19.99 47.77 25.38
CA ARG A 1183 -21.19 48.39 25.98
C ARG A 1183 -21.72 47.63 27.19
N GLN A 1184 -21.62 46.30 27.15
CA GLN A 1184 -22.14 45.43 28.20
C GLN A 1184 -21.30 44.16 28.31
N LYS A 1185 -21.16 43.63 29.51
CA LYS A 1185 -20.47 42.36 29.73
C LYS A 1185 -21.40 41.21 29.32
N HIS A 1186 -20.94 40.35 28.42
CA HIS A 1186 -21.67 39.17 27.97
C HIS A 1186 -21.13 37.94 28.69
N SER A 1187 -22.00 37.02 29.14
CA SER A 1187 -21.57 35.83 29.88
C SER A 1187 -21.04 34.72 28.98
N SER A 1188 -21.21 34.82 27.65
CA SER A 1188 -20.66 33.88 26.67
C SER A 1188 -20.51 34.52 25.29
N PHE A 1189 -19.67 33.90 24.45
CA PHE A 1189 -19.52 34.30 23.04
C PHE A 1189 -20.85 34.21 22.27
N ALA A 1190 -21.69 33.22 22.58
CA ALA A 1190 -23.02 33.07 21.99
C ALA A 1190 -23.96 34.25 22.31
N GLN A 1191 -23.90 34.79 23.53
CA GLN A 1191 -24.69 35.98 23.88
C GLN A 1191 -24.20 37.22 23.12
N LEU A 1192 -22.88 37.37 22.97
CA LEU A 1192 -22.29 38.46 22.19
C LEU A 1192 -22.68 38.35 20.71
N ALA A 1193 -22.61 37.16 20.11
CA ALA A 1193 -23.04 36.92 18.75
C ALA A 1193 -24.53 37.27 18.55
N ARG A 1194 -25.42 36.88 19.48
CA ARG A 1194 -26.84 37.28 19.44
C ARG A 1194 -27.03 38.78 19.54
N ALA A 1195 -26.33 39.44 20.46
CA ALA A 1195 -26.42 40.89 20.61
C ALA A 1195 -25.97 41.61 19.33
N CYS A 1196 -24.87 41.16 18.71
CA CYS A 1196 -24.40 41.68 17.43
C CYS A 1196 -25.44 41.47 16.31
N HIS A 1197 -26.06 40.29 16.24
CA HIS A 1197 -27.10 40.00 15.26
C HIS A 1197 -28.33 40.91 15.42
N MET A 1198 -28.78 41.13 16.66
CA MET A 1198 -29.91 42.05 16.96
C MET A 1198 -29.61 43.49 16.54
N GLU A 1199 -28.34 43.89 16.59
CA GLU A 1199 -27.86 45.20 16.13
C GLU A 1199 -27.54 45.22 14.62
N ARG A 1200 -27.82 44.12 13.90
CA ARG A 1200 -27.57 43.94 12.45
C ARG A 1200 -26.09 44.08 12.07
N ILE A 1201 -25.21 43.63 12.95
CA ILE A 1201 -23.77 43.53 12.66
C ILE A 1201 -23.50 42.26 11.88
N ASP A 1202 -22.80 42.39 10.76
CA ASP A 1202 -22.38 41.26 9.93
C ASP A 1202 -21.28 40.45 10.61
N LEU A 1203 -21.60 39.17 10.87
CA LEU A 1203 -20.75 38.17 11.51
C LEU A 1203 -20.09 37.20 10.51
N SER A 1204 -20.02 37.57 9.23
CA SER A 1204 -19.26 36.87 8.20
C SER A 1204 -18.11 37.74 7.68
N ALA A 1205 -16.93 37.15 7.48
CA ALA A 1205 -15.81 37.85 6.86
C ALA A 1205 -15.01 36.95 5.92
N HIS A 1206 -14.55 37.55 4.82
CA HIS A 1206 -13.53 36.97 3.95
C HIS A 1206 -12.16 37.49 4.40
N GLY A 1207 -11.25 36.57 4.67
CA GLY A 1207 -9.87 36.88 5.02
C GLY A 1207 -8.91 36.54 3.90
N PHE A 1208 -7.82 37.29 3.80
CA PHE A 1208 -6.85 37.12 2.72
C PHE A 1208 -5.42 37.33 3.21
N TYR A 1209 -4.49 36.53 2.70
CA TYR A 1209 -3.08 36.63 3.04
C TYR A 1209 -2.20 36.55 1.80
N ILE A 1210 -1.14 37.36 1.79
CA ILE A 1210 -0.04 37.31 0.83
C ILE A 1210 1.27 37.16 1.60
N THR A 1211 2.14 36.24 1.17
CA THR A 1211 3.47 36.14 1.77
C THR A 1211 4.30 37.37 1.37
N PRO A 1212 4.78 38.18 2.33
CA PRO A 1212 5.53 39.40 2.02
C PRO A 1212 6.97 39.07 1.58
N ASN A 1213 7.60 40.03 0.88
CA ASN A 1213 9.04 40.05 0.59
C ASN A 1213 9.62 38.81 -0.14
N ILE A 1214 8.85 38.16 -1.01
CA ILE A 1214 9.28 37.03 -1.83
C ILE A 1214 9.48 37.41 -3.31
N GLY A 1215 10.46 36.77 -3.95
CA GLY A 1215 10.72 36.89 -5.39
C GLY A 1215 12.17 36.59 -5.76
N PHE A 1216 12.38 36.00 -6.94
CA PHE A 1216 13.71 35.67 -7.48
C PHE A 1216 13.81 36.14 -8.94
N ASP A 1217 14.94 36.77 -9.29
CA ASP A 1217 15.23 37.18 -10.65
C ASP A 1217 16.29 36.24 -11.26
N TRP A 1218 15.85 35.40 -12.20
CA TRP A 1218 16.70 34.45 -12.93
C TRP A 1218 17.73 35.11 -13.84
N LYS A 1219 17.53 36.36 -14.28
CA LYS A 1219 18.53 37.11 -15.07
C LYS A 1219 19.64 37.64 -14.19
N LEU A 1220 19.29 38.14 -12.99
CA LEU A 1220 20.27 38.66 -12.03
C LEU A 1220 20.90 37.55 -11.18
N GLY A 1221 20.28 36.38 -11.10
CA GLY A 1221 20.69 35.27 -10.24
C GLY A 1221 20.53 35.56 -8.75
N LYS A 1222 19.60 36.46 -8.38
CA LYS A 1222 19.44 36.98 -7.02
C LYS A 1222 17.98 37.14 -6.60
N GLY A 1223 17.72 36.97 -5.30
CA GLY A 1223 16.46 37.34 -4.68
C GLY A 1223 16.15 38.83 -4.84
N LEU A 1224 14.88 39.17 -5.10
CA LEU A 1224 14.42 40.56 -5.31
C LEU A 1224 14.32 41.37 -4.01
N HIS A 1225 14.35 40.70 -2.85
CA HIS A 1225 14.28 41.32 -1.53
C HIS A 1225 15.33 40.69 -0.62
N SER A 1226 15.86 41.47 0.33
CA SER A 1226 16.83 41.00 1.34
C SER A 1226 16.19 40.14 2.44
N ALA A 1227 14.94 39.70 2.27
CA ALA A 1227 14.12 39.22 3.36
C ALA A 1227 14.26 37.71 3.64
N THR A 1228 14.05 37.41 4.90
CA THR A 1228 14.05 36.12 5.53
C THR A 1228 12.94 35.24 4.99
N THR A 1229 13.31 34.03 4.58
CA THR A 1229 12.36 32.94 4.43
C THR A 1229 12.58 32.02 5.62
N PRO A 1230 11.52 31.59 6.35
CA PRO A 1230 11.66 30.56 7.36
C PRO A 1230 12.35 29.35 6.75
N MET A 1231 13.42 28.89 7.38
CA MET A 1231 14.09 27.66 7.00
C MET A 1231 13.92 26.66 8.12
N GLU A 1232 13.44 25.48 7.76
CA GLU A 1232 13.46 24.35 8.67
C GLU A 1232 14.73 23.53 8.44
N LEU A 1233 15.36 23.16 9.55
CA LEU A 1233 16.50 22.26 9.57
C LEU A 1233 16.02 20.92 10.11
N HIS A 1234 16.25 19.86 9.36
CA HIS A 1234 16.04 18.50 9.84
C HIS A 1234 17.37 17.76 9.91
N LEU A 1235 17.45 16.79 10.81
CA LEU A 1235 18.54 15.85 10.85
C LEU A 1235 18.00 14.44 10.82
N LEU A 1236 18.59 13.63 9.95
CA LEU A 1236 18.25 12.22 9.83
C LEU A 1236 19.41 11.38 10.36
N ARG A 1237 19.09 10.50 11.31
CA ARG A 1237 19.95 9.39 11.71
C ARG A 1237 19.60 8.20 10.83
N LEU A 1238 20.57 7.73 10.05
CA LEU A 1238 20.47 6.45 9.34
C LEU A 1238 21.33 5.44 10.12
N LYS A 1239 20.69 4.40 10.67
CA LYS A 1239 21.35 3.27 11.33
C LYS A 1239 21.52 2.11 10.36
#